data_AF-B9FIX7-F1
#
_entry.id   AF-B9FIX7-F1
#
_cell.length_a   1.000
_cell.length_b   1.000
_cell.length_c   1.000
_cell.angle_alpha   90.00
_cell.angle_beta   90.00
_cell.angle_gamma   90.00
#
_symmetry.space_group_name_H-M   'P 1'
#
loop_
_entity.id
_entity.type
_entity.pdbx_description
1 polymer ?
#
loop_
_entity_poly.entity_id
_entity_poly.type
_entity_poly.pdbx_seq_one_letter_code
_entity_poly.pdbx_strand_id
1 'polypeptide(L)'
;MSHTMNHELLQAVTTGNRDLFEQVIGSNVIVTEAPLTGVTAEGNSVLHIAASHGFLELVEAICRVDGTLIRARNNYFDTPLICAARAGHDNVVAHFIRLAAAEHEANEALLGARNSDGASAMHEAVSNGHFAVLETLLLEEAWLGSTVNARGVSPLYLAVLSGRADMVQLLIEQSPEVVRSPAYYSGPDGKTALHAAALVSEDMTESLRLSMPMLTRRGDDFGNTALHYATSAGRIRVVNLLLEDPTLAYLPNSYGQYPVHIAAIKGHVHIVDQFFELYPNCGELLDNNGRNALHCAIEHGRIKVVTNICKSPSFTQMMNTRDKQGNTPLHLAIKLGYASMAFPLMLDARVSLNATNNEGLTPLDVAIYKRDQWCTLSTFNPRIITMISCLEWRGANSRPWCLPERQSEQLDMRETENILSSLYSNLSQNLLTISVLIAAASFAAFFTVPGGYIAEGEDAGVPVLSEVPAFMSFMEFNALALGFSISATMLLLLTSLPDSSQRYRRYNIRYSIALVETGILAMVSTVVYVVRLTPLPAGDWYEFLHLKGDLHFFLRSMIIMFILIANKRSLWWPLRYARLIYSQFGLEGLFAALLGHRPVRLLKQLRSIYPWQNIFGILSSIVIYALIIIPVSQMDTGLPWQSSHNWNV
;
A
#
# COMPACT_ATOMS: atom_id res chain seq x y z
N MET A 1 21.88 28.43 -45.86
CA MET A 1 20.47 28.23 -46.22
C MET A 1 20.39 26.85 -46.81
N SER A 2 19.80 25.88 -46.11
CA SER A 2 19.59 24.55 -46.70
C SER A 2 18.66 24.71 -47.90
N HIS A 3 19.14 24.32 -49.08
CA HIS A 3 18.29 24.27 -50.25
C HIS A 3 17.21 23.21 -50.02
N THR A 4 15.95 23.57 -50.20
CA THR A 4 14.83 22.63 -50.09
C THR A 4 14.93 21.59 -51.20
N MET A 5 14.76 20.30 -50.85
CA MET A 5 14.81 19.21 -51.83
C MET A 5 13.79 19.42 -52.97
N ASN A 6 14.23 19.23 -54.22
CA ASN A 6 13.35 19.30 -55.39
C ASN A 6 12.21 18.27 -55.27
N HIS A 7 10.98 18.67 -55.60
CA HIS A 7 9.80 17.82 -55.52
C HIS A 7 9.91 16.57 -56.39
N GLU A 8 10.45 16.66 -57.61
CA GLU A 8 10.64 15.49 -58.48
C GLU A 8 11.69 14.52 -57.92
N LEU A 9 12.75 15.06 -57.32
CA LEU A 9 13.77 14.27 -56.65
C LEU A 9 13.21 13.57 -55.40
N LEU A 10 12.43 14.31 -54.60
CA LEU A 10 11.71 13.78 -53.44
C LEU A 10 10.74 12.66 -53.86
N GLN A 11 10.01 12.84 -54.96
CA GLN A 11 9.12 11.82 -55.52
C GLN A 11 9.90 10.58 -55.97
N ALA A 12 11.04 10.75 -56.63
CA ALA A 12 11.89 9.64 -57.05
C ALA A 12 12.38 8.81 -55.85
N VAL A 13 12.87 9.46 -54.80
CA VAL A 13 13.41 8.76 -53.61
C VAL A 13 12.36 8.15 -52.70
N THR A 14 11.16 8.74 -52.64
CA THR A 14 10.04 8.18 -51.87
C THR A 14 9.36 7.01 -52.57
N THR A 15 9.37 6.99 -53.91
CA THR A 15 8.80 5.87 -54.70
C THR A 15 9.82 4.79 -55.06
N GLY A 16 11.11 5.02 -54.82
CA GLY A 16 12.18 4.10 -55.20
C GLY A 16 12.43 4.04 -56.71
N ASN A 17 11.92 5.01 -57.49
CA ASN A 17 12.02 5.00 -58.95
C ASN A 17 13.41 5.50 -59.39
N ARG A 18 14.29 4.54 -59.67
CA ARG A 18 15.66 4.78 -60.13
C ARG A 18 15.71 5.50 -61.49
N ASP A 19 14.84 5.14 -62.43
CA ASP A 19 14.84 5.77 -63.76
C ASP A 19 14.47 7.26 -63.66
N LEU A 20 13.49 7.59 -62.81
CA LEU A 20 13.12 8.98 -62.52
C LEU A 20 14.27 9.73 -61.84
N PHE A 21 14.97 9.07 -60.91
CA PHE A 21 16.16 9.65 -60.27
C PHE A 21 17.28 9.96 -61.29
N GLU A 22 17.60 9.01 -62.17
CA GLU A 22 18.60 9.20 -63.22
C GLU A 22 18.18 10.28 -64.25
N GLN A 23 16.88 10.39 -64.55
CA GLN A 23 16.34 11.48 -65.38
C GLN A 23 16.49 12.86 -64.73
N VAL A 24 16.20 12.97 -63.44
CA VAL A 24 16.28 14.24 -62.69
C VAL A 24 17.74 14.71 -62.52
N ILE A 25 18.70 13.79 -62.39
CA ILE A 25 20.12 14.12 -62.27
C ILE A 25 20.79 14.34 -63.64
N GLY A 26 20.24 13.73 -64.70
CA GLY A 26 20.79 13.79 -66.05
C GLY A 26 21.94 12.80 -66.21
N SER A 27 21.92 12.03 -67.31
CA SER A 27 22.82 10.91 -67.61
C SER A 27 24.30 11.27 -67.82
N ASN A 28 24.75 12.50 -67.54
CA ASN A 28 26.10 12.97 -67.87
C ASN A 28 26.71 14.06 -66.95
N VAL A 29 26.27 14.20 -65.69
CA VAL A 29 26.82 15.26 -64.83
C VAL A 29 28.11 14.82 -64.12
N ILE A 30 29.22 15.23 -64.72
CA ILE A 30 30.45 15.57 -64.01
C ILE A 30 30.11 16.69 -63.01
N VAL A 31 30.21 16.38 -61.72
CA VAL A 31 30.45 17.28 -60.58
C VAL A 31 29.87 18.70 -60.73
N THR A 32 28.58 18.86 -60.44
CA THR A 32 28.12 20.09 -59.80
C THR A 32 27.39 19.69 -58.53
N GLU A 33 27.93 20.06 -57.36
CA GLU A 33 27.51 19.71 -55.99
C GLU A 33 26.03 20.08 -55.64
N ALA A 34 25.27 20.63 -56.58
CA ALA A 34 24.01 21.33 -56.31
C ALA A 34 22.72 20.47 -56.21
N PRO A 35 22.50 19.36 -56.94
CA PRO A 35 21.17 18.73 -56.94
C PRO A 35 20.90 17.84 -55.72
N LEU A 36 21.94 17.22 -55.15
CA LEU A 36 21.81 16.22 -54.08
C LEU A 36 21.91 16.80 -52.66
N THR A 37 22.32 18.07 -52.52
CA THR A 37 22.44 18.76 -51.22
C THR A 37 21.09 19.23 -50.67
N GLY A 38 20.02 19.08 -51.43
CA GLY A 38 18.67 19.40 -51.01
C GLY A 38 18.23 18.51 -49.84
N VAL A 39 17.66 19.11 -48.79
CA VAL A 39 17.15 18.39 -47.61
C VAL A 39 15.66 18.64 -47.41
N THR A 40 15.00 17.69 -46.75
CA THR A 40 13.60 17.83 -46.29
C THR A 40 13.51 18.75 -45.06
N ALA A 41 12.28 19.03 -44.60
CA ALA A 41 12.05 19.82 -43.38
C ALA A 41 12.72 19.21 -42.13
N GLU A 42 12.84 17.89 -42.07
CA GLU A 42 13.51 17.16 -41.00
C GLU A 42 15.04 17.07 -41.19
N GLY A 43 15.57 17.67 -42.26
CA GLY A 43 16.99 17.59 -42.59
C GLY A 43 17.41 16.29 -43.28
N ASN A 44 16.47 15.41 -43.64
CA ASN A 44 16.79 14.17 -44.35
C ASN A 44 17.30 14.48 -45.76
N SER A 45 18.49 13.99 -46.09
CA SER A 45 19.02 13.95 -47.46
C SER A 45 18.31 12.88 -48.29
N VAL A 46 18.54 12.88 -49.62
CA VAL A 46 18.02 11.82 -50.51
C VAL A 46 18.41 10.42 -50.05
N LEU A 47 19.63 10.28 -49.49
CA LEU A 47 20.13 8.99 -49.04
C LEU A 47 19.46 8.53 -47.75
N HIS A 48 19.09 9.45 -46.85
CA HIS A 48 18.30 9.10 -45.66
C HIS A 48 16.96 8.49 -46.04
N ILE A 49 16.27 9.07 -47.04
CA ILE A 49 14.95 8.61 -47.50
C ILE A 49 15.07 7.27 -48.23
N ALA A 50 16.02 7.13 -49.15
CA ALA A 50 16.24 5.88 -49.85
C ALA A 50 16.63 4.75 -48.87
N ALA A 51 17.46 5.06 -47.88
CA ALA A 51 17.87 4.14 -46.82
C ALA A 51 16.71 3.74 -45.90
N SER A 52 15.83 4.68 -45.53
CA SER A 52 14.68 4.40 -44.65
C SER A 52 13.60 3.55 -45.31
N HIS A 53 13.56 3.49 -46.65
CA HIS A 53 12.62 2.67 -47.42
C HIS A 53 13.25 1.37 -47.96
N GLY A 54 14.57 1.19 -47.80
CA GLY A 54 15.25 -0.04 -48.20
C GLY A 54 15.50 -0.17 -49.70
N PHE A 55 15.47 0.93 -50.46
CA PHE A 55 15.66 0.92 -51.92
C PHE A 55 17.14 0.74 -52.28
N LEU A 56 17.66 -0.49 -52.19
CA LEU A 56 19.07 -0.81 -52.39
C LEU A 56 19.63 -0.29 -53.73
N GLU A 57 18.93 -0.53 -54.85
CA GLU A 57 19.40 -0.09 -56.17
C GLU A 57 19.52 1.44 -56.26
N LEU A 58 18.61 2.15 -55.60
CA LEU A 58 18.63 3.61 -55.55
C LEU A 58 19.73 4.12 -54.61
N VAL A 59 19.93 3.45 -53.47
CA VAL A 59 21.06 3.72 -52.56
C VAL A 59 22.39 3.58 -53.30
N GLU A 60 22.57 2.50 -54.09
CA GLU A 60 23.76 2.31 -54.90
C GLU A 60 23.95 3.42 -55.95
N ALA A 61 22.87 3.81 -56.64
CA ALA A 61 22.91 4.90 -57.62
C ALA A 61 23.29 6.24 -56.96
N ILE A 62 22.71 6.56 -55.80
CA ILE A 62 23.03 7.78 -55.04
C ILE A 62 24.50 7.77 -54.60
N CYS A 63 24.98 6.67 -54.01
CA CYS A 63 26.36 6.55 -53.53
C CYS A 63 27.41 6.62 -54.67
N ARG A 64 27.06 6.20 -55.90
CA ARG A 64 27.94 6.37 -57.08
C ARG A 64 28.09 7.83 -57.50
N VAL A 65 27.04 8.64 -57.32
CA VAL A 65 27.07 10.07 -57.66
C VAL A 65 27.73 10.88 -56.54
N ASP A 66 27.33 10.63 -55.30
CA ASP A 66 27.88 11.31 -54.12
C ASP A 66 27.96 10.36 -52.91
N GLY A 67 29.13 9.76 -52.71
CA GLY A 67 29.41 8.89 -51.57
C GLY A 67 29.54 9.64 -50.24
N THR A 68 29.71 10.97 -50.24
CA THR A 68 29.88 11.75 -49.00
C THR A 68 28.59 11.80 -48.17
N LEU A 69 27.43 11.62 -48.83
CA LEU A 69 26.11 11.60 -48.19
C LEU A 69 25.93 10.46 -47.18
N ILE A 70 26.75 9.41 -47.23
CA ILE A 70 26.72 8.32 -46.25
C ILE A 70 26.99 8.85 -44.83
N ARG A 71 27.72 9.97 -44.71
CA ARG A 71 28.04 10.65 -43.44
C ARG A 71 27.12 11.83 -43.12
N ALA A 72 26.15 12.12 -44.00
CA ALA A 72 25.21 13.21 -43.79
C ALA A 72 24.39 12.97 -42.52
N ARG A 73 24.01 14.06 -41.85
CA ARG A 73 23.23 14.01 -40.61
C ARG A 73 21.98 14.86 -40.75
N ASN A 74 20.83 14.28 -40.42
CA ASN A 74 19.57 15.02 -40.37
C ASN A 74 19.45 15.87 -39.08
N ASN A 75 18.30 16.51 -38.84
CA ASN A 75 18.08 17.35 -37.65
C ASN A 75 18.10 16.56 -36.33
N TYR A 76 17.88 15.23 -36.39
CA TYR A 76 17.99 14.31 -35.26
C TYR A 76 19.40 13.72 -35.13
N PHE A 77 20.35 14.20 -35.94
CA PHE A 77 21.69 13.67 -36.05
C PHE A 77 21.77 12.19 -36.49
N ASP A 78 20.69 11.63 -37.04
CA ASP A 78 20.73 10.31 -37.65
C ASP A 78 21.58 10.36 -38.91
N THR A 79 22.32 9.29 -39.18
CA THR A 79 22.93 9.02 -40.48
C THR A 79 22.01 8.12 -41.31
N PRO A 80 22.19 8.02 -42.63
CA PRO A 80 21.44 7.07 -43.46
C PRO A 80 21.53 5.63 -42.96
N LEU A 81 22.68 5.24 -42.39
CA LEU A 81 22.86 3.94 -41.73
C LEU A 81 21.93 3.75 -40.53
N ILE A 82 21.78 4.77 -39.68
CA ILE A 82 20.87 4.74 -38.53
C ILE A 82 19.41 4.64 -39.02
N CYS A 83 19.04 5.36 -40.07
CA CYS A 83 17.72 5.25 -40.69
C CYS A 83 17.43 3.86 -41.26
N ALA A 84 18.38 3.26 -41.99
CA ALA A 84 18.25 1.90 -42.50
C ALA A 84 18.14 0.87 -41.36
N ALA A 85 18.93 1.03 -40.30
CA ALA A 85 18.91 0.14 -39.15
C ALA A 85 17.61 0.25 -38.35
N ARG A 86 17.07 1.47 -38.20
CA ARG A 86 15.77 1.73 -37.57
C ARG A 86 14.60 1.14 -38.37
N ALA A 87 14.69 1.15 -39.70
CA ALA A 87 13.67 0.59 -40.58
C ALA A 87 13.81 -0.92 -40.82
N GLY A 88 14.97 -1.51 -40.49
CA GLY A 88 15.21 -2.95 -40.58
C GLY A 88 15.73 -3.44 -41.93
N HIS A 89 16.35 -2.58 -42.72
CA HIS A 89 16.86 -2.92 -44.06
C HIS A 89 18.31 -3.42 -44.01
N ASP A 90 18.47 -4.70 -43.71
CA ASP A 90 19.75 -5.40 -43.58
C ASP A 90 20.60 -5.36 -44.87
N ASN A 91 19.98 -5.48 -46.04
CA ASN A 91 20.64 -5.37 -47.34
C ASN A 91 21.31 -4.00 -47.56
N VAL A 92 20.64 -2.91 -47.18
CA VAL A 92 21.15 -1.54 -47.25
C VAL A 92 22.25 -1.32 -46.21
N VAL A 93 22.05 -1.83 -44.99
CA VAL A 93 23.06 -1.78 -43.92
C VAL A 93 24.35 -2.51 -44.36
N ALA A 94 24.24 -3.72 -44.89
CA ALA A 94 25.37 -4.50 -45.40
C ALA A 94 26.06 -3.80 -46.59
N HIS A 95 25.33 -3.03 -47.39
CA HIS A 95 25.94 -2.21 -48.44
C HIS A 95 26.73 -1.04 -47.86
N PHE A 96 26.18 -0.31 -46.88
CA PHE A 96 26.89 0.79 -46.21
C PHE A 96 28.14 0.33 -45.47
N ILE A 97 28.11 -0.83 -44.81
CA ILE A 97 29.30 -1.40 -44.15
C ILE A 97 30.38 -1.73 -45.19
N ARG A 98 30.02 -2.35 -46.32
CA ARG A 98 30.97 -2.66 -47.41
C ARG A 98 31.60 -1.41 -48.01
N LEU A 99 30.83 -0.34 -48.19
CA LEU A 99 31.37 0.95 -48.64
C LEU A 99 32.33 1.56 -47.61
N ALA A 100 31.99 1.46 -46.32
CA ALA A 100 32.82 1.99 -45.24
C ALA A 100 34.13 1.20 -45.06
N ALA A 101 34.12 -0.11 -45.27
CA ALA A 101 35.31 -0.96 -45.21
C ALA A 101 36.39 -0.59 -46.25
N ALA A 102 36.00 0.04 -47.36
CA ALA A 102 36.95 0.54 -48.37
C ALA A 102 37.78 1.74 -47.86
N GLU A 103 37.34 2.41 -46.80
CA GLU A 103 37.97 3.59 -46.21
C GLU A 103 38.19 3.38 -44.70
N HIS A 104 39.26 2.68 -44.30
CA HIS A 104 39.47 2.21 -42.91
C HIS A 104 39.28 3.27 -41.81
N GLU A 105 39.82 4.49 -41.95
CA GLU A 105 39.64 5.56 -40.95
C GLU A 105 38.20 6.12 -40.94
N ALA A 106 37.50 6.02 -42.06
CA ALA A 106 36.13 6.49 -42.21
C ALA A 106 35.12 5.51 -41.59
N ASN A 107 35.49 4.22 -41.47
CA ASN A 107 34.62 3.14 -41.03
C ASN A 107 34.16 3.29 -39.57
N GLU A 108 35.10 3.45 -38.63
CA GLU A 108 34.77 3.60 -37.20
C GLU A 108 33.87 4.81 -36.94
N ALA A 109 34.15 5.93 -37.60
CA ALA A 109 33.38 7.15 -37.44
C ALA A 109 31.98 7.07 -38.06
N LEU A 110 31.77 6.24 -39.09
CA LEU A 110 30.45 6.01 -39.66
C LEU A 110 29.63 5.04 -38.81
N LEU A 111 30.17 3.87 -38.49
CA LEU A 111 29.46 2.83 -37.74
C LEU A 111 29.26 3.23 -36.27
N GLY A 112 30.20 3.98 -35.72
CA GLY A 112 30.13 4.60 -34.40
C GLY A 112 29.30 5.89 -34.34
N ALA A 113 28.68 6.32 -35.46
CA ALA A 113 27.84 7.50 -35.47
C ALA A 113 26.64 7.33 -34.53
N ARG A 114 26.26 8.44 -33.88
CA ARG A 114 25.22 8.48 -32.85
C ARG A 114 24.20 9.55 -33.18
N ASN A 115 22.92 9.30 -32.93
CA ASN A 115 21.86 10.31 -33.08
C ASN A 115 21.77 11.25 -31.87
N SER A 116 20.72 12.07 -31.82
CA SER A 116 20.47 13.03 -30.73
C SER A 116 20.33 12.39 -29.35
N ASP A 117 19.88 11.13 -29.27
CA ASP A 117 19.82 10.34 -28.03
C ASP A 117 21.14 9.64 -27.70
N GLY A 118 22.18 9.87 -28.50
CA GLY A 118 23.45 9.18 -28.43
C GLY A 118 23.38 7.72 -28.94
N ALA A 119 22.25 7.28 -29.51
CA ALA A 119 22.05 5.91 -29.96
C ALA A 119 22.75 5.64 -31.30
N SER A 120 23.43 4.49 -31.42
CA SER A 120 24.04 4.03 -32.68
C SER A 120 23.04 3.21 -33.51
N ALA A 121 23.42 2.86 -34.75
CA ALA A 121 22.62 1.99 -35.62
C ALA A 121 22.23 0.67 -34.93
N MET A 122 23.12 0.09 -34.12
CA MET A 122 22.84 -1.13 -33.36
C MET A 122 21.76 -0.93 -32.28
N HIS A 123 21.76 0.23 -31.59
CA HIS A 123 20.73 0.53 -30.60
C HIS A 123 19.34 0.66 -31.26
N GLU A 124 19.26 1.29 -32.42
CA GLU A 124 18.01 1.42 -33.18
C GLU A 124 17.53 0.06 -33.71
N ALA A 125 18.43 -0.77 -34.22
CA ALA A 125 18.09 -2.13 -34.66
C ALA A 125 17.50 -2.96 -33.51
N VAL A 126 18.16 -2.95 -32.34
CA VAL A 126 17.70 -3.66 -31.14
C VAL A 126 16.38 -3.11 -30.60
N SER A 127 16.26 -1.79 -30.52
CA SER A 127 15.03 -1.14 -30.02
C SER A 127 13.83 -1.51 -30.88
N ASN A 128 13.98 -1.45 -32.21
CA ASN A 128 12.86 -1.61 -33.13
C ASN A 128 12.51 -3.06 -33.46
N GLY A 129 13.45 -3.99 -33.53
CA GLY A 129 13.05 -5.21 -34.22
C GLY A 129 14.09 -6.19 -34.66
N HIS A 130 15.18 -5.63 -35.12
CA HIS A 130 15.67 -6.04 -36.43
C HIS A 130 16.83 -6.98 -36.26
N PHE A 131 16.52 -8.25 -36.02
CA PHE A 131 17.49 -9.32 -35.83
C PHE A 131 18.51 -9.39 -36.98
N ALA A 132 18.05 -9.39 -38.24
CA ALA A 132 18.94 -9.44 -39.42
C ALA A 132 19.91 -8.25 -39.48
N VAL A 133 19.45 -7.04 -39.13
CA VAL A 133 20.31 -5.86 -39.05
C VAL A 133 21.33 -5.99 -37.92
N LEU A 134 20.92 -6.51 -36.76
CA LEU A 134 21.84 -6.75 -35.65
C LEU A 134 22.91 -7.77 -36.02
N GLU A 135 22.53 -8.87 -36.68
CA GLU A 135 23.43 -9.91 -37.14
C GLU A 135 24.45 -9.38 -38.15
N THR A 136 24.01 -8.65 -39.17
CA THR A 136 24.92 -8.02 -40.14
C THR A 136 25.91 -7.05 -39.49
N LEU A 137 25.46 -6.21 -38.53
CA LEU A 137 26.35 -5.29 -37.82
C LEU A 137 27.37 -6.01 -36.94
N LEU A 138 26.98 -7.10 -36.26
CA LEU A 138 27.87 -7.86 -35.37
C LEU A 138 28.90 -8.71 -36.13
N LEU A 139 28.50 -9.31 -37.26
CA LEU A 139 29.38 -10.14 -38.08
C LEU A 139 30.56 -9.36 -38.64
N GLU A 140 30.31 -8.11 -39.02
CA GLU A 140 31.34 -7.25 -39.61
C GLU A 140 32.19 -6.57 -38.52
N GLU A 141 31.57 -6.05 -37.45
CA GLU A 141 32.27 -5.20 -36.46
C GLU A 141 31.80 -5.48 -35.01
N ALA A 142 32.44 -6.46 -34.36
CA ALA A 142 32.07 -6.90 -33.00
C ALA A 142 32.16 -5.81 -31.92
N TRP A 143 33.00 -4.77 -32.10
CA TRP A 143 33.17 -3.69 -31.12
C TRP A 143 31.90 -2.82 -30.98
N LEU A 144 31.00 -2.82 -31.98
CA LEU A 144 29.74 -2.07 -31.93
C LEU A 144 28.84 -2.49 -30.76
N GLY A 145 28.95 -3.75 -30.31
CA GLY A 145 28.24 -4.23 -29.13
C GLY A 145 28.68 -3.56 -27.81
N SER A 146 29.86 -2.93 -27.79
CA SER A 146 30.37 -2.14 -26.66
C SER A 146 29.99 -0.65 -26.73
N THR A 147 29.21 -0.22 -27.72
CA THR A 147 28.75 1.16 -27.80
C THR A 147 27.66 1.44 -26.76
N VAL A 148 27.59 2.66 -26.24
CA VAL A 148 26.57 3.08 -25.26
C VAL A 148 25.91 4.37 -25.71
N ASN A 149 24.60 4.49 -25.50
CA ASN A 149 23.86 5.71 -25.79
C ASN A 149 24.07 6.80 -24.72
N ALA A 150 23.42 7.97 -24.87
CA ALA A 150 23.59 9.08 -23.93
C ALA A 150 23.13 8.76 -22.49
N ARG A 151 22.32 7.71 -22.30
CA ARG A 151 21.88 7.22 -20.99
C ARG A 151 22.78 6.11 -20.43
N GLY A 152 23.90 5.82 -21.08
CA GLY A 152 24.83 4.76 -20.68
C GLY A 152 24.28 3.35 -20.91
N VAL A 153 23.35 3.18 -21.85
CA VAL A 153 22.72 1.89 -22.14
C VAL A 153 23.41 1.23 -23.31
N SER A 154 23.74 -0.06 -23.17
CA SER A 154 24.31 -0.88 -24.23
C SER A 154 23.25 -1.60 -25.08
N PRO A 155 23.58 -2.07 -26.30
CA PRO A 155 22.71 -2.91 -27.11
C PRO A 155 22.23 -4.17 -26.37
N LEU A 156 23.11 -4.85 -25.63
CA LEU A 156 22.72 -6.02 -24.83
C LEU A 156 21.71 -5.67 -23.75
N TYR A 157 21.94 -4.57 -23.02
CA TYR A 157 20.98 -4.12 -22.00
C TYR A 157 19.62 -3.77 -22.62
N LEU A 158 19.60 -3.10 -23.79
CA LEU A 158 18.37 -2.82 -24.52
C LEU A 158 17.64 -4.08 -24.99
N ALA A 159 18.36 -5.08 -25.50
CA ALA A 159 17.78 -6.35 -25.94
C ALA A 159 17.06 -7.07 -24.79
N VAL A 160 17.72 -7.11 -23.62
CA VAL A 160 17.14 -7.66 -22.39
C VAL A 160 15.91 -6.89 -21.93
N LEU A 161 15.98 -5.56 -21.88
CA LEU A 161 14.82 -4.74 -21.50
C LEU A 161 13.63 -4.92 -22.46
N SER A 162 13.92 -5.12 -23.74
CA SER A 162 12.91 -5.34 -24.78
C SER A 162 12.34 -6.77 -24.76
N GLY A 163 12.88 -7.69 -23.95
CA GLY A 163 12.44 -9.07 -23.88
C GLY A 163 12.78 -9.92 -25.11
N ARG A 164 13.76 -9.50 -25.92
CA ARG A 164 14.11 -10.13 -27.21
C ARG A 164 15.20 -11.18 -27.00
N ALA A 165 14.79 -12.39 -26.62
CA ALA A 165 15.72 -13.47 -26.26
C ALA A 165 16.64 -13.90 -27.41
N ASP A 166 16.14 -13.89 -28.64
CA ASP A 166 16.88 -14.14 -29.88
C ASP A 166 18.07 -13.17 -30.04
N MET A 167 17.83 -11.87 -29.89
CA MET A 167 18.88 -10.85 -29.97
C MET A 167 19.87 -10.94 -28.80
N VAL A 168 19.40 -11.32 -27.61
CA VAL A 168 20.28 -11.57 -26.45
C VAL A 168 21.21 -12.75 -26.71
N GLN A 169 20.70 -13.87 -27.26
CA GLN A 169 21.56 -15.02 -27.60
C GLN A 169 22.60 -14.65 -28.66
N LEU A 170 22.18 -13.97 -29.74
CA LEU A 170 23.10 -13.54 -30.78
C LEU A 170 24.23 -12.65 -30.23
N LEU A 171 23.90 -11.68 -29.38
CA LEU A 171 24.89 -10.81 -28.74
C LEU A 171 25.83 -11.63 -27.82
N ILE A 172 25.31 -12.58 -27.07
CA ILE A 172 26.11 -13.45 -26.21
C ILE A 172 27.08 -14.31 -27.05
N GLU A 173 26.59 -14.98 -28.09
CA GLU A 173 27.34 -15.89 -28.96
C GLU A 173 28.44 -15.18 -29.75
N GLN A 174 28.13 -14.01 -30.31
CA GLN A 174 29.07 -13.22 -31.10
C GLN A 174 29.98 -12.34 -30.24
N SER A 175 30.04 -12.55 -28.91
CA SER A 175 30.93 -11.80 -28.01
C SER A 175 32.26 -12.53 -27.79
N PRO A 176 33.40 -12.08 -28.37
CA PRO A 176 34.69 -12.63 -28.02
C PRO A 176 34.97 -12.34 -26.53
N GLU A 177 35.34 -13.35 -25.76
CA GLU A 177 35.61 -13.23 -24.32
C GLU A 177 36.62 -12.12 -23.99
N VAL A 178 37.52 -11.83 -24.93
CA VAL A 178 38.57 -10.80 -24.86
C VAL A 178 38.01 -9.37 -24.86
N VAL A 179 36.78 -9.14 -25.33
CA VAL A 179 36.20 -7.81 -25.60
C VAL A 179 35.14 -7.37 -24.58
N ARG A 180 34.94 -8.12 -23.46
CA ARG A 180 33.90 -7.78 -22.46
C ARG A 180 34.28 -6.58 -21.58
N SER A 181 34.36 -5.41 -22.19
CA SER A 181 34.40 -4.12 -21.51
C SER A 181 33.11 -3.91 -20.70
N PRO A 182 33.12 -3.12 -19.61
CA PRO A 182 31.91 -2.78 -18.87
C PRO A 182 30.82 -2.14 -19.74
N ALA A 183 31.20 -1.47 -20.82
CA ALA A 183 30.27 -0.82 -21.74
C ALA A 183 29.33 -1.83 -22.42
N TYR A 184 29.78 -3.05 -22.71
CA TYR A 184 29.02 -4.09 -23.42
C TYR A 184 27.72 -4.50 -22.72
N TYR A 185 27.72 -4.51 -21.38
CA TYR A 185 26.57 -4.91 -20.56
C TYR A 185 26.05 -3.77 -19.70
N SER A 186 26.46 -2.52 -19.97
CA SER A 186 26.11 -1.36 -19.16
C SER A 186 24.68 -0.88 -19.41
N GLY A 187 24.11 -0.29 -18.36
CA GLY A 187 22.79 0.31 -18.32
C GLY A 187 22.81 1.53 -17.39
N PRO A 188 21.64 2.18 -17.23
CA PRO A 188 21.54 3.40 -16.44
C PRO A 188 21.77 3.11 -14.94
N ASP A 189 22.29 4.10 -14.21
CA ASP A 189 22.59 4.01 -12.77
C ASP A 189 23.53 2.83 -12.41
N GLY A 190 24.49 2.52 -13.28
CA GLY A 190 25.44 1.41 -13.08
C GLY A 190 24.81 0.01 -13.19
N LYS A 191 23.53 -0.08 -13.57
CA LYS A 191 22.85 -1.38 -13.76
C LYS A 191 23.49 -2.13 -14.91
N THR A 192 23.68 -3.43 -14.73
CA THR A 192 24.14 -4.32 -15.81
C THR A 192 22.96 -5.00 -16.51
N ALA A 193 23.20 -5.61 -17.68
CA ALA A 193 22.20 -6.39 -18.41
C ALA A 193 21.59 -7.51 -17.54
N LEU A 194 22.36 -8.12 -16.64
CA LEU A 194 21.86 -9.13 -15.70
C LEU A 194 20.86 -8.56 -14.68
N HIS A 195 21.02 -7.30 -14.25
CA HIS A 195 20.05 -6.64 -13.37
C HIS A 195 18.70 -6.47 -14.08
N ALA A 196 18.72 -6.07 -15.36
CA ALA A 196 17.52 -5.99 -16.17
C ALA A 196 16.90 -7.38 -16.39
N ALA A 197 17.70 -8.39 -16.70
CA ALA A 197 17.23 -9.75 -16.95
C ALA A 197 16.49 -10.32 -15.73
N ALA A 198 17.01 -10.08 -14.53
CA ALA A 198 16.41 -10.52 -13.27
C ALA A 198 14.98 -9.98 -13.05
N LEU A 199 14.60 -8.90 -13.72
CA LEU A 199 13.24 -8.33 -13.69
C LEU A 199 12.35 -8.86 -14.82
N VAL A 200 12.95 -9.16 -15.98
CA VAL A 200 12.24 -9.42 -17.23
C VAL A 200 11.97 -10.92 -17.43
N SER A 201 13.00 -11.77 -17.49
CA SER A 201 12.84 -13.19 -17.83
C SER A 201 13.87 -14.11 -17.16
N GLU A 202 13.39 -15.31 -16.84
CA GLU A 202 14.15 -16.42 -16.27
C GLU A 202 15.23 -16.92 -17.24
N ASP A 203 14.85 -17.25 -18.48
CA ASP A 203 15.74 -17.79 -19.51
C ASP A 203 16.88 -16.82 -19.87
N MET A 204 16.56 -15.52 -19.96
CA MET A 204 17.59 -14.49 -20.21
C MET A 204 18.52 -14.33 -19.01
N THR A 205 18.00 -14.47 -17.78
CA THR A 205 18.84 -14.44 -16.59
C THR A 205 19.78 -15.63 -16.56
N GLU A 206 19.30 -16.84 -16.89
CA GLU A 206 20.12 -18.04 -16.97
C GLU A 206 21.22 -17.90 -18.03
N SER A 207 20.85 -17.46 -19.24
CA SER A 207 21.79 -17.29 -20.35
C SER A 207 22.91 -16.30 -20.01
N LEU A 208 22.56 -15.14 -19.43
CA LEU A 208 23.56 -14.15 -19.02
C LEU A 208 24.40 -14.61 -17.83
N ARG A 209 23.82 -15.35 -16.89
CA ARG A 209 24.54 -15.91 -15.73
C ARG A 209 25.59 -16.93 -16.18
N LEU A 210 25.25 -17.81 -17.11
CA LEU A 210 26.16 -18.84 -17.64
C LEU A 210 27.28 -18.23 -18.48
N SER A 211 26.93 -17.31 -19.38
CA SER A 211 27.90 -16.69 -20.29
C SER A 211 28.74 -15.60 -19.64
N MET A 212 28.23 -14.93 -18.60
CA MET A 212 28.89 -13.84 -17.89
C MET A 212 28.74 -13.96 -16.36
N PRO A 213 29.32 -14.99 -15.72
CA PRO A 213 29.13 -15.27 -14.28
C PRO A 213 29.62 -14.13 -13.38
N MET A 214 30.60 -13.34 -13.85
CA MET A 214 31.11 -12.16 -13.14
C MET A 214 30.04 -11.09 -12.87
N LEU A 215 28.94 -11.07 -13.62
CA LEU A 215 27.86 -10.09 -13.44
C LEU A 215 27.00 -10.37 -12.21
N THR A 216 26.96 -11.62 -11.71
CA THR A 216 26.11 -12.01 -10.57
C THR A 216 26.45 -11.25 -9.28
N ARG A 217 27.73 -10.91 -9.10
CA ARG A 217 28.26 -10.18 -7.93
C ARG A 217 28.42 -8.68 -8.15
N ARG A 218 28.26 -8.19 -9.39
CA ARG A 218 28.35 -6.76 -9.70
C ARG A 218 27.12 -6.07 -9.10
N GLY A 219 27.34 -5.05 -8.28
CA GLY A 219 26.30 -4.14 -7.84
C GLY A 219 26.11 -3.00 -8.82
N ASP A 220 24.90 -2.45 -8.86
CA ASP A 220 24.61 -1.13 -9.46
C ASP A 220 25.22 0.02 -8.62
N ASP A 221 24.94 1.28 -8.98
CA ASP A 221 25.45 2.45 -8.23
C ASP A 221 24.98 2.49 -6.76
N PHE A 222 23.91 1.75 -6.42
CA PHE A 222 23.40 1.59 -5.05
C PHE A 222 23.88 0.28 -4.40
N GLY A 223 24.78 -0.45 -5.03
CA GLY A 223 25.31 -1.74 -4.57
C GLY A 223 24.30 -2.89 -4.67
N ASN A 224 23.15 -2.71 -5.31
CA ASN A 224 22.19 -3.80 -5.50
C ASN A 224 22.71 -4.75 -6.59
N THR A 225 22.81 -6.03 -6.28
CA THR A 225 23.11 -7.10 -7.26
C THR A 225 21.84 -7.56 -7.99
N ALA A 226 21.99 -8.38 -9.03
CA ALA A 226 20.86 -8.98 -9.74
C ALA A 226 19.88 -9.74 -8.80
N LEU A 227 20.39 -10.35 -7.73
CA LEU A 227 19.57 -11.03 -6.72
C LEU A 227 18.70 -10.05 -5.92
N HIS A 228 19.17 -8.82 -5.64
CA HIS A 228 18.35 -7.79 -5.01
C HIS A 228 17.16 -7.39 -5.91
N TYR A 229 17.36 -7.34 -7.22
CA TYR A 229 16.29 -7.03 -8.17
C TYR A 229 15.29 -8.19 -8.31
N ALA A 230 15.78 -9.44 -8.42
CA ALA A 230 14.93 -10.63 -8.47
C ALA A 230 14.07 -10.77 -7.20
N THR A 231 14.67 -10.56 -6.02
CA THR A 231 13.96 -10.58 -4.74
C THR A 231 12.98 -9.42 -4.62
N SER A 232 13.35 -8.22 -5.07
CA SER A 232 12.45 -7.05 -5.10
C SER A 232 11.20 -7.31 -5.95
N ALA A 233 11.39 -7.92 -7.13
CA ALA A 233 10.32 -8.27 -8.06
C ALA A 233 9.48 -9.49 -7.64
N GLY A 234 9.92 -10.27 -6.65
CA GLY A 234 9.19 -11.46 -6.21
C GLY A 234 9.33 -12.66 -7.16
N ARG A 235 10.35 -12.67 -8.02
CA ARG A 235 10.55 -13.71 -9.04
C ARG A 235 11.26 -14.92 -8.44
N ILE A 236 10.52 -15.79 -7.75
CA ILE A 236 11.10 -16.92 -7.00
C ILE A 236 11.99 -17.84 -7.86
N ARG A 237 11.62 -18.10 -9.12
CA ARG A 237 12.42 -18.95 -10.01
C ARG A 237 13.78 -18.33 -10.35
N VAL A 238 13.79 -17.04 -10.67
CA VAL A 238 15.02 -16.26 -10.90
C VAL A 238 15.87 -16.20 -9.63
N VAL A 239 15.24 -16.05 -8.46
CA VAL A 239 15.91 -16.12 -7.16
C VAL A 239 16.61 -17.47 -6.99
N ASN A 240 15.95 -18.58 -7.32
CA ASN A 240 16.52 -19.94 -7.24
C ASN A 240 17.73 -20.10 -8.17
N LEU A 241 17.62 -19.64 -9.42
CA LEU A 241 18.71 -19.72 -10.40
C LEU A 241 19.94 -18.94 -9.95
N LEU A 242 19.74 -17.75 -9.38
CA LEU A 242 20.86 -16.95 -8.85
C LEU A 242 21.45 -17.56 -7.57
N LEU A 243 20.61 -18.15 -6.71
CA LEU A 243 21.02 -18.79 -5.46
C LEU A 243 21.71 -20.15 -5.61
N GLU A 244 21.90 -20.62 -6.85
CA GLU A 244 22.89 -21.67 -7.13
C GLU A 244 24.28 -21.28 -6.64
N ASP A 245 24.63 -19.97 -6.65
CA ASP A 245 25.73 -19.44 -5.85
C ASP A 245 25.19 -18.94 -4.49
N PRO A 246 25.35 -19.71 -3.40
CA PRO A 246 24.81 -19.35 -2.09
C PRO A 246 25.45 -18.10 -1.49
N THR A 247 26.63 -17.70 -1.97
CA THR A 247 27.33 -16.52 -1.45
C THR A 247 26.60 -15.22 -1.79
N LEU A 248 25.77 -15.21 -2.85
CA LEU A 248 25.00 -14.04 -3.26
C LEU A 248 23.95 -13.62 -2.22
N ALA A 249 23.44 -14.56 -1.42
CA ALA A 249 22.49 -14.26 -0.34
C ALA A 249 23.09 -13.36 0.76
N TYR A 250 24.42 -13.30 0.85
CA TYR A 250 25.18 -12.59 1.88
C TYR A 250 25.89 -11.34 1.35
N LEU A 251 25.50 -10.83 0.18
CA LEU A 251 26.00 -9.56 -0.34
C LEU A 251 25.07 -8.41 0.07
N PRO A 252 25.53 -7.42 0.85
CA PRO A 252 24.73 -6.24 1.15
C PRO A 252 24.84 -5.18 0.05
N ASN A 253 23.77 -4.41 -0.14
CA ASN A 253 23.82 -3.17 -0.92
C ASN A 253 24.38 -1.99 -0.13
N SER A 254 24.42 -0.78 -0.71
CA SER A 254 24.93 0.44 -0.06
C SER A 254 24.17 0.84 1.22
N TYR A 255 22.96 0.34 1.43
CA TYR A 255 22.18 0.52 2.65
C TYR A 255 22.42 -0.58 3.69
N GLY A 256 23.36 -1.50 3.45
CA GLY A 256 23.58 -2.70 4.26
C GLY A 256 22.47 -3.74 4.10
N GLN A 257 21.53 -3.54 3.18
CA GLN A 257 20.40 -4.44 3.01
C GLN A 257 20.83 -5.63 2.17
N TYR A 258 20.66 -6.80 2.75
CA TYR A 258 20.78 -8.09 2.08
C TYR A 258 19.49 -8.45 1.33
N PRO A 259 19.51 -9.39 0.37
CA PRO A 259 18.32 -9.81 -0.38
C PRO A 259 17.13 -10.23 0.49
N VAL A 260 17.37 -10.85 1.66
CA VAL A 260 16.31 -11.19 2.64
C VAL A 260 15.60 -9.95 3.20
N HIS A 261 16.32 -8.84 3.40
CA HIS A 261 15.71 -7.56 3.81
C HIS A 261 14.81 -7.01 2.71
N ILE A 262 15.26 -7.05 1.46
CA ILE A 262 14.46 -6.61 0.31
C ILE A 262 13.17 -7.43 0.18
N ALA A 263 13.27 -8.76 0.29
CA ALA A 263 12.11 -9.65 0.28
C ALA A 263 11.11 -9.31 1.40
N ALA A 264 11.61 -9.02 2.60
CA ALA A 264 10.79 -8.60 3.74
C ALA A 264 10.16 -7.21 3.55
N ILE A 265 10.88 -6.24 2.95
CA ILE A 265 10.38 -4.89 2.61
C ILE A 265 9.27 -4.96 1.57
N LYS A 266 9.39 -5.84 0.58
CA LYS A 266 8.40 -6.01 -0.49
C LYS A 266 7.24 -6.93 -0.09
N GLY A 267 7.42 -7.75 0.95
CA GLY A 267 6.37 -8.60 1.50
C GLY A 267 6.28 -9.98 0.85
N HIS A 268 7.36 -10.46 0.22
CA HIS A 268 7.41 -11.73 -0.50
C HIS A 268 7.66 -12.90 0.45
N VAL A 269 6.58 -13.41 1.06
CA VAL A 269 6.64 -14.46 2.10
C VAL A 269 7.40 -15.70 1.64
N HIS A 270 7.12 -16.22 0.44
CA HIS A 270 7.77 -17.44 -0.07
C HIS A 270 9.28 -17.30 -0.23
N ILE A 271 9.76 -16.14 -0.67
CA ILE A 271 11.19 -15.86 -0.82
C ILE A 271 11.85 -15.75 0.56
N VAL A 272 11.17 -15.09 1.51
CA VAL A 272 11.63 -14.99 2.90
C VAL A 272 11.77 -16.38 3.52
N ASP A 273 10.76 -17.24 3.37
CA ASP A 273 10.79 -18.62 3.88
C ASP A 273 11.92 -19.43 3.27
N GLN A 274 12.09 -19.32 1.95
CA GLN A 274 13.16 -20.00 1.24
C GLN A 274 14.55 -19.57 1.71
N PHE A 275 14.78 -18.26 1.88
CA PHE A 275 16.05 -17.77 2.42
C PHE A 275 16.34 -18.41 3.78
N PHE A 276 15.33 -18.58 4.62
CA PHE A 276 15.51 -19.16 5.93
C PHE A 276 15.63 -20.67 5.96
N GLU A 277 14.95 -21.38 5.05
CA GLU A 277 15.06 -22.83 4.90
C GLU A 277 16.45 -23.24 4.38
N LEU A 278 16.96 -22.51 3.38
CA LEU A 278 18.24 -22.84 2.73
C LEU A 278 19.44 -22.18 3.41
N TYR A 279 19.26 -21.01 4.01
CA TYR A 279 20.32 -20.19 4.60
C TYR A 279 19.95 -19.67 5.99
N PRO A 280 19.98 -20.52 7.04
CA PRO A 280 19.52 -20.15 8.38
C PRO A 280 20.20 -18.90 8.97
N ASN A 281 21.48 -18.67 8.62
CA ASN A 281 22.26 -17.51 9.08
C ASN A 281 21.73 -16.17 8.53
N CYS A 282 20.91 -16.17 7.47
CA CYS A 282 20.30 -14.95 6.93
C CYS A 282 19.39 -14.24 7.96
N GLY A 283 18.93 -14.95 8.99
CA GLY A 283 18.10 -14.37 10.04
C GLY A 283 18.83 -13.42 11.00
N GLU A 284 20.15 -13.49 11.03
CA GLU A 284 21.00 -12.67 11.92
C GLU A 284 21.59 -11.45 11.22
N LEU A 285 21.41 -11.35 9.90
CA LEU A 285 21.92 -10.25 9.08
C LEU A 285 21.21 -8.94 9.46
N LEU A 286 22.00 -7.88 9.61
CA LEU A 286 21.53 -6.55 9.98
C LEU A 286 21.88 -5.54 8.89
N ASP A 287 20.94 -4.65 8.60
CA ASP A 287 21.20 -3.52 7.70
C ASP A 287 22.03 -2.41 8.37
N ASN A 288 22.34 -1.34 7.63
CA ASN A 288 23.10 -0.20 8.17
C ASN A 288 22.41 0.49 9.35
N ASN A 289 21.13 0.22 9.65
CA ASN A 289 20.41 0.72 10.81
C ASN A 289 20.33 -0.30 11.95
N GLY A 290 21.06 -1.41 11.86
CA GLY A 290 21.00 -2.49 12.85
C GLY A 290 19.69 -3.29 12.79
N ARG A 291 18.91 -3.15 11.71
CA ARG A 291 17.60 -3.78 11.56
C ARG A 291 17.75 -5.12 10.85
N ASN A 292 17.08 -6.14 11.39
CA ASN A 292 16.90 -7.42 10.70
C ASN A 292 15.69 -7.40 9.75
N ALA A 293 15.46 -8.49 9.01
CA ALA A 293 14.33 -8.63 8.09
C ALA A 293 12.96 -8.38 8.75
N LEU A 294 12.77 -8.77 10.02
CA LEU A 294 11.52 -8.58 10.75
C LEU A 294 11.25 -7.09 11.05
N HIS A 295 12.28 -6.31 11.44
CA HIS A 295 12.16 -4.86 11.58
C HIS A 295 11.71 -4.21 10.27
N CYS A 296 12.37 -4.57 9.16
CA CYS A 296 12.06 -4.04 7.84
C CYS A 296 10.63 -4.38 7.40
N ALA A 297 10.15 -5.60 7.67
CA ALA A 297 8.76 -6.01 7.41
C ALA A 297 7.75 -5.17 8.22
N ILE A 298 8.04 -4.89 9.50
CA ILE A 298 7.17 -4.10 10.37
C ILE A 298 7.11 -2.64 9.91
N GLU A 299 8.25 -2.03 9.60
CA GLU A 299 8.31 -0.65 9.11
C GLU A 299 7.48 -0.43 7.85
N HIS A 300 7.51 -1.40 6.92
CA HIS A 300 6.78 -1.35 5.65
C HIS A 300 5.38 -1.99 5.72
N GLY A 301 4.88 -2.33 6.90
CA GLY A 301 3.50 -2.81 7.07
C GLY A 301 3.21 -4.22 6.52
N ARG A 302 4.23 -5.08 6.39
CA ARG A 302 4.11 -6.41 5.76
C ARG A 302 3.61 -7.47 6.74
N ILE A 303 2.32 -7.40 7.07
CA ILE A 303 1.65 -8.28 8.06
C ILE A 303 1.87 -9.76 7.76
N LYS A 304 1.75 -10.19 6.50
CA LYS A 304 1.89 -11.61 6.12
C LYS A 304 3.26 -12.18 6.48
N VAL A 305 4.34 -11.44 6.19
CA VAL A 305 5.72 -11.82 6.54
C VAL A 305 5.87 -11.94 8.05
N VAL A 306 5.41 -10.94 8.82
CA VAL A 306 5.46 -10.97 10.29
C VAL A 306 4.70 -12.18 10.86
N THR A 307 3.48 -12.42 10.38
CA THR A 307 2.69 -13.58 10.85
C THR A 307 3.32 -14.91 10.49
N ASN A 308 4.06 -14.99 9.39
CA ASN A 308 4.72 -16.21 8.98
C ASN A 308 5.96 -16.49 9.85
N ILE A 309 6.79 -15.47 10.07
CA ILE A 309 7.96 -15.54 10.97
C ILE A 309 7.53 -15.94 12.40
N CYS A 310 6.39 -15.43 12.90
CA CYS A 310 5.87 -15.79 14.22
C CYS A 310 5.40 -17.25 14.32
N LYS A 311 4.99 -17.89 13.21
CA LYS A 311 4.55 -19.30 13.21
C LYS A 311 5.73 -20.26 13.18
N SER A 312 6.82 -19.88 12.54
CA SER A 312 7.98 -20.74 12.36
C SER A 312 8.90 -20.68 13.59
N PRO A 313 9.18 -21.81 14.28
CA PRO A 313 9.89 -21.83 15.56
C PRO A 313 11.39 -21.50 15.45
N SER A 314 11.97 -21.57 14.25
CA SER A 314 13.42 -21.44 14.00
C SER A 314 14.02 -20.06 14.30
N PHE A 315 13.22 -19.02 14.52
CA PHE A 315 13.66 -17.62 14.49
C PHE A 315 13.91 -16.94 15.85
N THR A 316 14.38 -17.66 16.86
CA THR A 316 14.45 -17.17 18.25
C THR A 316 15.28 -15.90 18.45
N GLN A 317 16.43 -15.75 17.78
CA GLN A 317 17.31 -14.58 17.98
C GLN A 317 16.76 -13.31 17.30
N MET A 318 16.20 -13.45 16.08
CA MET A 318 15.66 -12.33 15.29
C MET A 318 14.55 -11.56 16.04
N MET A 319 13.76 -12.26 16.87
CA MET A 319 12.62 -11.68 17.56
C MET A 319 12.99 -10.56 18.55
N ASN A 320 14.23 -10.55 19.04
CA ASN A 320 14.71 -9.66 20.11
C ASN A 320 15.92 -8.81 19.73
N THR A 321 16.38 -8.90 18.48
CA THR A 321 17.43 -8.03 17.96
C THR A 321 17.06 -6.57 18.17
N ARG A 322 18.05 -5.74 18.49
CA ARG A 322 17.85 -4.31 18.68
C ARG A 322 18.40 -3.53 17.50
N ASP A 323 17.62 -2.59 16.98
CA ASP A 323 18.08 -1.61 16.00
C ASP A 323 19.09 -0.60 16.62
N LYS A 324 19.61 0.33 15.82
CA LYS A 324 20.52 1.39 16.29
C LYS A 324 19.95 2.26 17.42
N GLN A 325 18.63 2.36 17.55
CA GLN A 325 17.95 3.08 18.63
C GLN A 325 17.63 2.16 19.82
N GLY A 326 18.06 0.91 19.79
CA GLY A 326 17.81 -0.09 20.81
C GLY A 326 16.42 -0.72 20.73
N ASN A 327 15.59 -0.34 19.75
CA ASN A 327 14.24 -0.85 19.63
C ASN A 327 14.26 -2.29 19.14
N THR A 328 13.49 -3.15 19.80
CA THR A 328 13.17 -4.49 19.27
C THR A 328 12.05 -4.40 18.22
N PRO A 329 11.78 -5.47 17.43
CA PRO A 329 10.66 -5.50 16.49
C PRO A 329 9.32 -5.12 17.15
N LEU A 330 9.12 -5.55 18.40
CA LEU A 330 7.93 -5.21 19.18
C LEU A 330 7.85 -3.71 19.51
N HIS A 331 8.95 -3.07 19.91
CA HIS A 331 9.00 -1.62 20.12
C HIS A 331 8.59 -0.88 18.84
N LEU A 332 9.15 -1.29 17.69
CA LEU A 332 8.86 -0.67 16.40
C LEU A 332 7.38 -0.81 16.02
N ALA A 333 6.79 -2.01 16.17
CA ALA A 333 5.38 -2.25 15.90
C ALA A 333 4.44 -1.38 16.77
N ILE A 334 4.81 -1.16 18.03
CA ILE A 334 4.07 -0.29 18.96
C ILE A 334 4.25 1.18 18.61
N LYS A 335 5.48 1.61 18.35
CA LYS A 335 5.82 3.00 17.98
C LYS A 335 5.07 3.44 16.72
N LEU A 336 4.89 2.53 15.76
CA LEU A 336 4.13 2.76 14.52
C LEU A 336 2.62 2.56 14.67
N GLY A 337 2.13 2.02 15.79
CA GLY A 337 0.71 1.76 16.04
C GLY A 337 0.13 0.59 15.24
N TYR A 338 0.98 -0.32 14.76
CA TYR A 338 0.60 -1.46 13.93
C TYR A 338 0.14 -2.66 14.76
N ALA A 339 -1.06 -2.54 15.34
CA ALA A 339 -1.66 -3.56 16.21
C ALA A 339 -1.71 -4.96 15.59
N SER A 340 -2.01 -5.07 14.28
CA SER A 340 -2.08 -6.35 13.56
C SER A 340 -0.74 -7.10 13.48
N MET A 341 0.39 -6.41 13.69
CA MET A 341 1.73 -7.01 13.76
C MET A 341 2.21 -7.11 15.21
N ALA A 342 1.87 -6.13 16.05
CA ALA A 342 2.21 -6.13 17.46
C ALA A 342 1.56 -7.31 18.22
N PHE A 343 0.30 -7.65 17.94
CA PHE A 343 -0.37 -8.76 18.64
C PHE A 343 0.28 -10.13 18.38
N PRO A 344 0.57 -10.55 17.13
CA PRO A 344 1.34 -11.77 16.89
C PRO A 344 2.69 -11.79 17.63
N LEU A 345 3.41 -10.66 17.65
CA LEU A 345 4.69 -10.56 18.36
C LEU A 345 4.52 -10.68 19.88
N MET A 346 3.48 -10.05 20.46
CA MET A 346 3.19 -10.17 21.90
C MET A 346 2.77 -11.58 22.30
N LEU A 347 2.14 -12.33 21.39
CA LEU A 347 1.70 -13.71 21.58
C LEU A 347 2.85 -14.72 21.51
N ASP A 348 3.91 -14.39 20.79
CA ASP A 348 5.06 -15.25 20.66
C ASP A 348 5.86 -15.32 21.97
N ALA A 349 6.04 -16.53 22.51
CA ALA A 349 6.78 -16.75 23.76
C ALA A 349 8.26 -16.39 23.63
N ARG A 350 8.80 -16.31 22.41
CA ARG A 350 10.20 -15.96 22.14
C ARG A 350 10.46 -14.46 22.27
N VAL A 351 9.44 -13.62 22.23
CA VAL A 351 9.59 -12.16 22.27
C VAL A 351 9.74 -11.66 23.71
N SER A 352 10.81 -10.91 23.96
CA SER A 352 11.07 -10.25 25.24
C SER A 352 10.23 -8.98 25.36
N LEU A 353 9.24 -9.05 26.24
CA LEU A 353 8.30 -7.96 26.51
C LEU A 353 8.90 -6.84 27.39
N ASN A 354 10.03 -7.12 28.05
CA ASN A 354 10.69 -6.24 29.01
C ASN A 354 12.07 -5.75 28.53
N ALA A 355 12.43 -6.02 27.27
CA ALA A 355 13.62 -5.45 26.66
C ALA A 355 13.51 -3.91 26.66
N THR A 356 14.58 -3.20 26.98
CA THR A 356 14.60 -1.73 26.88
C THR A 356 15.30 -1.25 25.62
N ASN A 357 14.86 -0.12 25.06
CA ASN A 357 15.59 0.59 24.02
C ASN A 357 16.71 1.49 24.60
N ASN A 358 17.39 2.27 23.75
CA ASN A 358 18.48 3.14 24.19
C ASN A 358 18.00 4.30 25.08
N GLU A 359 16.71 4.63 25.04
CA GLU A 359 16.06 5.59 25.95
C GLU A 359 15.68 4.96 27.30
N GLY A 360 15.97 3.67 27.49
CA GLY A 360 15.60 2.91 28.69
C GLY A 360 14.11 2.53 28.76
N LEU A 361 13.35 2.77 27.69
CA LEU A 361 11.91 2.50 27.61
C LEU A 361 11.66 1.05 27.23
N THR A 362 10.68 0.42 27.89
CA THR A 362 10.13 -0.88 27.49
C THR A 362 9.08 -0.71 26.37
N PRO A 363 8.65 -1.79 25.68
CA PRO A 363 7.53 -1.74 24.75
C PRO A 363 6.26 -1.16 25.37
N LEU A 364 6.03 -1.44 26.66
CA LEU A 364 4.90 -0.91 27.42
C LEU A 364 5.05 0.59 27.66
N ASP A 365 6.24 1.07 28.03
CA ASP A 365 6.51 2.50 28.23
C ASP A 365 6.32 3.28 26.92
N VAL A 366 6.78 2.74 25.79
CA VAL A 366 6.55 3.32 24.45
C VAL A 366 5.05 3.39 24.14
N ALA A 367 4.28 2.35 24.46
CA ALA A 367 2.83 2.34 24.27
C ALA A 367 2.13 3.42 25.11
N ILE A 368 2.55 3.59 26.37
CA ILE A 368 2.03 4.60 27.31
C ILE A 368 2.37 6.02 26.84
N TYR A 369 3.63 6.27 26.46
CA TYR A 369 4.06 7.56 25.91
C TYR A 369 3.20 7.95 24.70
N LYS A 370 3.00 7.00 23.80
CA LYS A 370 2.17 7.15 22.62
C LYS A 370 0.70 7.42 22.95
N ARG A 371 0.11 6.71 23.91
CA ARG A 371 -1.24 7.01 24.43
C ARG A 371 -1.35 8.47 24.87
N ASP A 372 -0.37 8.97 25.61
CA ASP A 372 -0.41 10.32 26.16
C ASP A 372 -0.20 11.42 25.10
N GLN A 373 0.49 11.10 23.99
CA GLN A 373 0.58 11.95 22.79
C GLN A 373 -0.75 11.98 21.99
N TRP A 374 -1.55 10.90 21.99
CA TRP A 374 -2.84 10.88 21.27
C TRP A 374 -4.04 11.32 22.10
N CYS A 375 -3.94 11.31 23.43
CA CYS A 375 -4.97 11.85 24.31
C CYS A 375 -5.18 13.36 24.12
N THR A 376 -4.20 14.07 23.56
CA THR A 376 -4.32 15.50 23.24
C THR A 376 -5.04 15.75 21.92
N LEU A 377 -4.89 14.87 20.91
CA LEU A 377 -5.41 15.03 19.54
C LEU A 377 -6.85 14.50 19.29
N SER A 378 -7.73 14.50 20.31
CA SER A 378 -9.19 14.23 20.20
C SER A 378 -9.65 12.81 19.80
N THR A 379 -8.78 11.91 19.34
CA THR A 379 -9.15 10.53 18.96
C THR A 379 -8.67 9.51 19.97
N PHE A 380 -9.58 9.00 20.80
CA PHE A 380 -9.40 7.75 21.58
C PHE A 380 -8.99 6.64 20.59
N ASN A 381 -7.73 6.20 20.61
CA ASN A 381 -7.26 5.11 19.75
C ASN A 381 -7.32 3.81 20.56
N PRO A 382 -8.39 3.01 20.38
CA PRO A 382 -8.62 1.81 21.19
C PRO A 382 -7.48 0.80 21.05
N ARG A 383 -6.78 0.79 19.91
CA ARG A 383 -5.73 -0.18 19.61
C ARG A 383 -4.54 -0.08 20.56
N ILE A 384 -4.15 1.14 20.96
CA ILE A 384 -3.01 1.33 21.87
C ILE A 384 -3.38 0.96 23.30
N ILE A 385 -4.59 1.32 23.74
CA ILE A 385 -5.08 0.94 25.08
C ILE A 385 -5.07 -0.59 25.22
N THR A 386 -5.41 -1.29 24.14
CA THR A 386 -5.48 -2.74 24.17
C THR A 386 -4.12 -3.40 24.04
N MET A 387 -3.21 -2.79 23.28
CA MET A 387 -1.80 -3.20 23.28
C MET A 387 -1.18 -3.03 24.67
N ILE A 388 -1.47 -1.93 25.37
CA ILE A 388 -1.10 -1.72 26.79
C ILE A 388 -1.68 -2.84 27.66
N SER A 389 -2.99 -3.09 27.57
CA SER A 389 -3.66 -4.13 28.38
C SER A 389 -3.12 -5.55 28.09
N CYS A 390 -2.82 -5.87 26.84
CA CYS A 390 -2.23 -7.16 26.47
C CYS A 390 -0.79 -7.31 26.97
N LEU A 391 0.03 -6.25 26.88
CA LEU A 391 1.39 -6.23 27.41
C LEU A 391 1.40 -6.43 28.93
N GLU A 392 0.57 -5.66 29.65
CA GLU A 392 0.43 -5.77 31.11
C GLU A 392 -0.04 -7.18 31.53
N TRP A 393 -0.99 -7.76 30.80
CA TRP A 393 -1.48 -9.11 31.10
C TRP A 393 -0.40 -10.18 30.92
N ARG A 394 0.46 -10.03 29.90
CA ARG A 394 1.63 -10.90 29.68
C ARG A 394 2.80 -10.63 30.65
N GLY A 395 2.63 -9.72 31.62
CA GLY A 395 3.65 -9.40 32.62
C GLY A 395 4.75 -8.47 32.11
N ALA A 396 4.45 -7.63 31.10
CA ALA A 396 5.33 -6.51 30.77
C ALA A 396 5.30 -5.49 31.92
N ASN A 397 6.47 -5.10 32.40
CA ASN A 397 6.63 -4.14 33.49
C ASN A 397 6.93 -2.77 32.92
N SER A 398 6.14 -1.76 33.31
CA SER A 398 6.47 -0.36 33.04
C SER A 398 7.49 0.13 34.07
N ARG A 399 8.43 0.96 33.62
CA ARG A 399 9.38 1.59 34.52
C ARG A 399 8.83 2.95 34.96
N PRO A 400 8.72 3.23 36.27
CA PRO A 400 7.97 4.38 36.74
C PRO A 400 8.56 5.78 36.43
N TRP A 401 9.70 5.93 35.72
CA TRP A 401 10.42 7.22 35.66
C TRP A 401 11.21 7.55 34.36
N CYS A 402 10.69 7.28 33.16
CA CYS A 402 11.27 7.85 31.92
C CYS A 402 10.18 8.32 30.96
N LEU A 403 9.68 9.55 31.13
CA LEU A 403 8.98 10.27 30.06
C LEU A 403 9.88 11.44 29.67
N PRO A 404 10.37 11.52 28.42
CA PRO A 404 11.20 12.64 27.99
C PRO A 404 10.44 13.96 28.08
N GLU A 405 11.14 15.01 28.50
CA GLU A 405 10.63 16.36 28.71
C GLU A 405 10.00 16.93 27.42
N ARG A 406 8.69 17.22 27.48
CA ARG A 406 7.92 17.87 26.40
C ARG A 406 8.40 19.30 26.18
N GLN A 407 9.20 19.58 25.15
CA GLN A 407 9.57 20.98 24.83
C GLN A 407 9.27 21.47 23.40
N SER A 408 8.89 20.64 22.41
CA SER A 408 8.85 21.12 21.00
C SER A 408 7.49 21.20 20.28
N GLU A 409 6.35 20.80 20.87
CA GLU A 409 5.03 20.78 20.16
C GLU A 409 3.96 21.72 20.78
N GLN A 410 4.36 22.77 21.53
CA GLN A 410 3.40 23.60 22.30
C GLN A 410 2.67 24.70 21.51
N LEU A 411 3.10 25.08 20.31
CA LEU A 411 2.59 26.27 19.61
C LEU A 411 1.31 26.02 18.79
N ASP A 412 1.19 24.92 18.03
CA ASP A 412 -0.05 24.59 17.26
C ASP A 412 -1.22 24.07 18.13
N MET A 413 -0.90 23.62 19.35
CA MET A 413 -1.84 22.95 20.24
C MET A 413 -2.78 23.92 20.97
N ARG A 414 -2.34 25.16 21.24
CA ARG A 414 -3.16 26.16 21.96
C ARG A 414 -4.32 26.69 21.14
N GLU A 415 -4.12 26.92 19.84
CA GLU A 415 -5.19 27.38 18.95
C GLU A 415 -6.25 26.30 18.74
N THR A 416 -5.82 25.05 18.52
CA THR A 416 -6.74 23.91 18.38
C THR A 416 -7.52 23.63 19.67
N GLU A 417 -6.90 23.78 20.85
CA GLU A 417 -7.59 23.65 22.15
C GLU A 417 -8.67 24.72 22.37
N ASN A 418 -8.40 25.97 21.97
CA ASN A 418 -9.37 27.07 22.09
C ASN A 418 -10.59 26.84 21.21
N ILE A 419 -10.39 26.48 19.93
CA ILE A 419 -11.49 26.16 19.00
C ILE A 419 -12.34 25.00 19.54
N LEU A 420 -11.69 23.93 19.99
CA LEU A 420 -12.39 22.75 20.52
C LEU A 420 -13.19 23.10 21.79
N SER A 421 -12.65 23.96 22.66
CA SER A 421 -13.33 24.40 23.88
C SER A 421 -14.63 25.17 23.58
N SER A 422 -14.60 26.05 22.57
CA SER A 422 -15.78 26.82 22.13
C SER A 422 -16.86 25.92 21.55
N LEU A 423 -16.48 24.92 20.73
CA LEU A 423 -17.41 23.95 20.15
C LEU A 423 -18.07 23.09 21.24
N TYR A 424 -17.32 22.66 22.26
CA TYR A 424 -17.86 21.89 23.38
C TYR A 424 -18.83 22.70 24.25
N SER A 425 -18.53 23.98 24.47
CA SER A 425 -19.44 24.87 25.21
C SER A 425 -20.76 25.07 24.46
N ASN A 426 -20.72 25.27 23.14
CA ASN A 426 -21.93 25.40 22.33
C ASN A 426 -22.73 24.10 22.32
N LEU A 427 -22.05 22.95 22.21
CA LEU A 427 -22.70 21.63 22.24
C LEU A 427 -23.34 21.34 23.60
N SER A 428 -22.65 21.63 24.71
CA SER A 428 -23.20 21.39 26.05
C SER A 428 -24.42 22.26 26.33
N GLN A 429 -24.41 23.53 25.89
CA GLN A 429 -25.56 24.42 26.00
C GLN A 429 -26.76 23.91 25.20
N ASN A 430 -26.56 23.51 23.94
CA ASN A 430 -27.63 22.95 23.10
C ASN A 430 -28.19 21.64 23.65
N LEU A 431 -27.33 20.77 24.19
CA LEU A 431 -27.78 19.52 24.82
C LEU A 431 -28.55 19.79 26.12
N LEU A 432 -28.14 20.80 26.88
CA LEU A 432 -28.81 21.17 28.12
C LEU A 432 -30.23 21.66 27.84
N THR A 433 -30.40 22.51 26.81
CA THR A 433 -31.73 22.98 26.41
C THR A 433 -32.63 21.85 25.93
N ILE A 434 -32.12 20.94 25.09
CA ILE A 434 -32.88 19.76 24.63
C ILE A 434 -33.29 18.88 25.81
N SER A 435 -32.35 18.59 26.71
CA SER A 435 -32.62 17.77 27.89
C SER A 435 -33.71 18.42 28.77
N VAL A 436 -33.54 19.67 29.17
CA VAL A 436 -34.52 20.39 30.01
C VAL A 436 -35.91 20.37 29.37
N LEU A 437 -36.01 20.55 28.05
CA LEU A 437 -37.28 20.51 27.33
C LEU A 437 -37.96 19.13 27.39
N ILE A 438 -37.19 18.04 27.23
CA ILE A 438 -37.71 16.66 27.38
C ILE A 438 -38.18 16.41 28.82
N ALA A 439 -37.42 16.86 29.82
CA ALA A 439 -37.80 16.69 31.22
C ALA A 439 -39.09 17.47 31.53
N ALA A 440 -39.20 18.72 31.05
CA ALA A 440 -40.39 19.54 31.23
C ALA A 440 -41.64 18.93 30.55
N ALA A 441 -41.50 18.47 29.32
CA ALA A 441 -42.58 17.81 28.58
C ALA A 441 -43.02 16.51 29.26
N SER A 442 -42.06 15.69 29.71
CA SER A 442 -42.36 14.42 30.41
C SER A 442 -43.00 14.67 31.78
N PHE A 443 -42.57 15.71 32.49
CA PHE A 443 -43.17 16.12 33.76
C PHE A 443 -44.61 16.61 33.56
N ALA A 444 -44.88 17.42 32.53
CA ALA A 444 -46.23 17.86 32.21
C ALA A 444 -47.16 16.68 31.86
N ALA A 445 -46.66 15.73 31.06
CA ALA A 445 -47.39 14.54 30.66
C ALA A 445 -47.81 13.64 31.84
N PHE A 446 -47.15 13.75 33.00
CA PHE A 446 -47.54 13.05 34.22
C PHE A 446 -48.85 13.57 34.83
N PHE A 447 -49.15 14.86 34.66
CA PHE A 447 -50.37 15.49 35.19
C PHE A 447 -51.48 15.62 34.15
N THR A 448 -51.14 15.59 32.86
CA THR A 448 -52.11 15.59 31.76
C THR A 448 -52.27 14.19 31.19
N VAL A 449 -52.67 13.24 32.04
CA VAL A 449 -52.83 11.85 31.64
C VAL A 449 -53.92 11.70 30.56
N PRO A 450 -53.70 10.90 29.50
CA PRO A 450 -54.71 10.65 28.49
C PRO A 450 -55.93 9.97 29.12
N GLY A 451 -57.13 10.47 28.80
CA GLY A 451 -58.40 10.01 29.40
C GLY A 451 -58.79 10.72 30.70
N GLY A 452 -57.91 11.53 31.30
CA GLY A 452 -58.20 12.29 32.51
C GLY A 452 -58.33 11.43 33.78
N TYR A 453 -58.83 12.05 34.85
CA TYR A 453 -59.05 11.43 36.15
C TYR A 453 -60.54 11.27 36.42
N ILE A 454 -60.90 10.23 37.18
CA ILE A 454 -62.26 10.04 37.68
C ILE A 454 -62.58 11.17 38.66
N ALA A 455 -63.68 11.90 38.43
CA ALA A 455 -64.00 13.13 39.16
C ALA A 455 -64.81 12.91 40.46
N GLU A 456 -65.60 11.83 40.56
CA GLU A 456 -66.52 11.58 41.68
C GLU A 456 -66.56 10.08 42.04
N GLY A 457 -66.65 9.75 43.33
CA GLY A 457 -66.68 8.37 43.85
C GLY A 457 -65.54 8.05 44.82
N GLU A 458 -65.49 6.80 45.34
CA GLU A 458 -64.37 6.32 46.19
C GLU A 458 -63.03 6.27 45.42
N ASP A 459 -63.09 6.12 44.09
CA ASP A 459 -61.93 6.10 43.18
C ASP A 459 -61.62 7.48 42.56
N ALA A 460 -62.14 8.57 43.13
CA ALA A 460 -61.86 9.92 42.65
C ALA A 460 -60.35 10.21 42.68
N GLY A 461 -59.80 10.64 41.54
CA GLY A 461 -58.36 10.88 41.35
C GLY A 461 -57.57 9.72 40.72
N VAL A 462 -58.19 8.58 40.45
CA VAL A 462 -57.55 7.50 39.65
C VAL A 462 -57.65 7.81 38.15
N PRO A 463 -56.58 7.58 37.34
CA PRO A 463 -56.66 7.74 35.89
C PRO A 463 -57.70 6.80 35.27
N VAL A 464 -58.54 7.31 34.37
CA VAL A 464 -59.64 6.54 33.75
C VAL A 464 -59.15 5.31 32.99
N LEU A 465 -57.94 5.36 32.43
CA LEU A 465 -57.35 4.29 31.61
C LEU A 465 -56.37 3.40 32.40
N SER A 466 -56.41 3.41 33.73
CA SER A 466 -55.46 2.69 34.59
C SER A 466 -55.42 1.17 34.33
N GLU A 467 -56.53 0.57 33.90
CA GLU A 467 -56.62 -0.86 33.58
C GLU A 467 -56.10 -1.21 32.17
N VAL A 468 -55.80 -0.22 31.33
CA VAL A 468 -55.34 -0.43 29.95
C VAL A 468 -53.83 -0.64 29.92
N PRO A 469 -53.30 -1.77 29.38
CA PRO A 469 -51.86 -2.02 29.35
C PRO A 469 -51.04 -0.94 28.61
N ALA A 470 -51.61 -0.35 27.55
CA ALA A 470 -50.98 0.74 26.80
C ALA A 470 -50.80 2.02 27.64
N PHE A 471 -51.68 2.26 28.62
CA PHE A 471 -51.57 3.37 29.56
C PHE A 471 -50.41 3.14 30.54
N MET A 472 -50.25 1.92 31.04
CA MET A 472 -49.13 1.57 31.91
C MET A 472 -47.78 1.73 31.19
N SER A 473 -47.68 1.27 29.94
CA SER A 473 -46.47 1.48 29.12
C SER A 473 -46.19 2.97 28.85
N PHE A 474 -47.24 3.77 28.61
CA PHE A 474 -47.08 5.23 28.50
C PHE A 474 -46.45 5.82 29.77
N MET A 475 -46.96 5.46 30.95
CA MET A 475 -46.43 5.96 32.23
C MET A 475 -44.98 5.52 32.48
N GLU A 476 -44.63 4.27 32.14
CA GLU A 476 -43.26 3.74 32.27
C GLU A 476 -42.27 4.49 31.36
N PHE A 477 -42.57 4.64 30.07
CA PHE A 477 -41.70 5.35 29.14
C PHE A 477 -41.58 6.84 29.47
N ASN A 478 -42.66 7.44 29.97
CA ASN A 478 -42.64 8.84 30.40
C ASN A 478 -41.75 9.04 31.64
N ALA A 479 -41.79 8.11 32.60
CA ALA A 479 -40.89 8.12 33.75
C ALA A 479 -39.41 7.91 33.35
N LEU A 480 -39.15 7.03 32.38
CA LEU A 480 -37.80 6.81 31.84
C LEU A 480 -37.26 8.04 31.11
N ALA A 481 -38.07 8.68 30.26
CA ALA A 481 -37.70 9.90 29.55
C ALA A 481 -37.33 11.03 30.54
N LEU A 482 -38.12 11.18 31.60
CA LEU A 482 -37.86 12.12 32.68
C LEU A 482 -36.55 11.79 33.42
N GLY A 483 -36.35 10.53 33.82
CA GLY A 483 -35.17 10.10 34.56
C GLY A 483 -33.85 10.27 33.79
N PHE A 484 -33.83 9.86 32.52
CA PHE A 484 -32.65 10.04 31.67
C PHE A 484 -32.35 11.52 31.40
N SER A 485 -33.39 12.32 31.18
CA SER A 485 -33.21 13.75 30.97
C SER A 485 -32.70 14.47 32.23
N ILE A 486 -33.25 14.20 33.42
CA ILE A 486 -32.74 14.80 34.66
C ILE A 486 -31.28 14.39 34.93
N SER A 487 -30.93 13.14 34.62
CA SER A 487 -29.55 12.66 34.75
C SER A 487 -28.60 13.36 33.76
N ALA A 488 -29.04 13.59 32.53
CA ALA A 488 -28.29 14.33 31.52
C ALA A 488 -28.12 15.81 31.88
N THR A 489 -29.17 16.50 32.36
CA THR A 489 -29.07 17.88 32.80
C THR A 489 -28.08 18.03 33.95
N MET A 490 -28.10 17.11 34.92
CA MET A 490 -27.14 17.11 36.03
C MET A 490 -25.69 16.95 35.54
N LEU A 491 -25.42 16.02 34.63
CA LEU A 491 -24.08 15.84 34.07
C LEU A 491 -23.61 17.07 33.26
N LEU A 492 -24.50 17.70 32.50
CA LEU A 492 -24.22 18.92 31.73
C LEU A 492 -23.97 20.13 32.64
N LEU A 493 -24.70 20.25 33.76
CA LEU A 493 -24.46 21.28 34.77
C LEU A 493 -23.07 21.10 35.41
N LEU A 494 -22.66 19.85 35.72
CA LEU A 494 -21.32 19.55 36.21
C LEU A 494 -20.21 19.93 35.21
N THR A 495 -20.51 20.00 33.90
CA THR A 495 -19.54 20.47 32.90
C THR A 495 -19.37 21.99 32.86
N SER A 496 -20.36 22.73 33.36
CA SER A 496 -20.38 24.19 33.37
C SER A 496 -19.57 24.77 34.55
N LEU A 497 -19.11 23.93 35.49
CA LEU A 497 -18.29 24.36 36.61
C LEU A 497 -16.88 24.81 36.13
N PRO A 498 -16.42 26.01 36.52
CA PRO A 498 -15.20 26.62 35.98
C PRO A 498 -13.92 25.81 36.25
N ASP A 499 -13.84 25.07 37.36
CA ASP A 499 -12.64 24.32 37.78
C ASP A 499 -12.56 22.87 37.29
N SER A 500 -13.48 22.43 36.43
CA SER A 500 -13.49 21.05 35.95
C SER A 500 -12.42 20.79 34.87
N SER A 501 -11.60 19.75 35.07
CA SER A 501 -10.59 19.35 34.10
C SER A 501 -11.19 19.10 32.71
N GLN A 502 -10.51 19.52 31.64
CA GLN A 502 -11.01 19.40 30.25
C GLN A 502 -11.35 17.95 29.87
N ARG A 503 -10.64 16.97 30.47
CA ARG A 503 -10.94 15.53 30.32
C ARG A 503 -12.28 15.15 30.95
N TYR A 504 -12.56 15.67 32.14
CA TYR A 504 -13.82 15.44 32.85
C TYR A 504 -15.01 16.08 32.11
N ARG A 505 -14.86 17.30 31.60
CA ARG A 505 -15.88 17.95 30.73
C ARG A 505 -16.20 17.11 29.49
N ARG A 506 -15.18 16.65 28.77
CA ARG A 506 -15.37 15.81 27.57
C ARG A 506 -16.06 14.48 27.88
N TYR A 507 -15.73 13.86 29.02
CA TYR A 507 -16.38 12.63 29.47
C TYR A 507 -17.87 12.89 29.74
N ASN A 508 -18.19 13.85 30.60
CA ASN A 508 -19.57 14.16 30.97
C ASN A 508 -20.43 14.56 29.77
N ILE A 509 -19.92 15.37 28.82
CA ILE A 509 -20.66 15.74 27.60
C ILE A 509 -21.03 14.49 26.78
N ARG A 510 -20.12 13.52 26.63
CA ARG A 510 -20.40 12.28 25.88
C ARG A 510 -21.48 11.42 26.53
N TYR A 511 -21.43 11.25 27.85
CA TYR A 511 -22.49 10.53 28.57
C TYR A 511 -23.82 11.27 28.51
N SER A 512 -23.79 12.60 28.51
CA SER A 512 -24.99 13.41 28.40
C SER A 512 -25.66 13.28 27.03
N ILE A 513 -24.90 13.24 25.93
CA ILE A 513 -25.44 12.97 24.58
C ILE A 513 -26.22 11.65 24.57
N ALA A 514 -25.60 10.58 25.07
CA ALA A 514 -26.20 9.26 25.15
C ALA A 514 -27.51 9.26 25.94
N LEU A 515 -27.52 9.91 27.11
CA LEU A 515 -28.72 10.00 27.95
C LEU A 515 -29.82 10.83 27.29
N VAL A 516 -29.49 11.95 26.64
CA VAL A 516 -30.46 12.78 25.91
C VAL A 516 -31.08 11.99 24.76
N GLU A 517 -30.28 11.31 23.94
CA GLU A 517 -30.80 10.48 22.84
C GLU A 517 -31.73 9.37 23.35
N THR A 518 -31.38 8.70 24.45
CA THR A 518 -32.28 7.70 25.08
C THR A 518 -33.56 8.32 25.65
N GLY A 519 -33.47 9.55 26.18
CA GLY A 519 -34.64 10.32 26.63
C GLY A 519 -35.56 10.70 25.47
N ILE A 520 -35.01 11.11 24.32
CA ILE A 520 -35.79 11.39 23.10
C ILE A 520 -36.52 10.13 22.63
N LEU A 521 -35.84 8.99 22.55
CA LEU A 521 -36.47 7.74 22.12
C LEU A 521 -37.59 7.30 23.06
N ALA A 522 -37.39 7.41 24.38
CA ALA A 522 -38.44 7.14 25.36
C ALA A 522 -39.64 8.09 25.17
N MET A 523 -39.39 9.37 24.90
CA MET A 523 -40.43 10.37 24.64
C MET A 523 -41.15 10.17 23.29
N VAL A 524 -40.48 9.67 22.26
CA VAL A 524 -41.16 9.27 21.01
C VAL A 524 -42.07 8.07 21.26
N SER A 525 -41.61 7.09 22.03
CA SER A 525 -42.43 5.93 22.43
C SER A 525 -43.67 6.35 23.22
N THR A 526 -43.59 7.35 24.12
CA THR A 526 -44.78 7.83 24.84
C THR A 526 -45.83 8.40 23.88
N VAL A 527 -45.42 9.19 22.89
CA VAL A 527 -46.33 9.73 21.86
C VAL A 527 -47.01 8.61 21.08
N VAL A 528 -46.29 7.55 20.72
CA VAL A 528 -46.87 6.39 20.02
C VAL A 528 -47.95 5.70 20.86
N TYR A 529 -47.71 5.52 22.17
CA TYR A 529 -48.73 4.94 23.05
C TYR A 529 -49.92 5.87 23.29
N VAL A 530 -49.71 7.19 23.34
CA VAL A 530 -50.82 8.16 23.40
C VAL A 530 -51.71 8.05 22.16
N VAL A 531 -51.14 7.94 20.96
CA VAL A 531 -51.91 7.74 19.72
C VAL A 531 -52.70 6.43 19.76
N ARG A 532 -52.13 5.35 20.32
CA ARG A 532 -52.87 4.08 20.51
C ARG A 532 -54.03 4.19 21.50
N LEU A 533 -53.98 5.13 22.44
CA LEU A 533 -55.03 5.38 23.43
C LEU A 533 -56.14 6.29 22.88
N THR A 534 -55.93 6.98 21.75
CA THR A 534 -56.97 7.79 21.09
C THR A 534 -57.83 6.95 20.15
N PRO A 535 -59.17 6.93 20.30
CA PRO A 535 -60.04 6.18 19.40
C PRO A 535 -60.16 6.91 18.05
N LEU A 536 -59.29 6.57 17.11
CA LEU A 536 -59.40 7.02 15.71
C LEU A 536 -60.28 6.04 14.91
N PRO A 537 -61.04 6.52 13.89
CA PRO A 537 -61.86 5.66 13.04
C PRO A 537 -60.99 4.63 12.32
N ALA A 538 -61.42 3.36 12.36
CA ALA A 538 -60.66 2.21 11.89
C ALA A 538 -60.22 2.36 10.43
N GLY A 539 -58.92 2.54 10.24
CA GLY A 539 -58.21 2.46 8.96
C GLY A 539 -56.84 1.82 9.18
N ASP A 540 -56.31 1.18 8.13
CA ASP A 540 -55.18 0.22 8.05
C ASP A 540 -53.86 0.55 8.79
N TRP A 541 -53.75 1.70 9.45
CA TRP A 541 -52.60 2.09 10.26
C TRP A 541 -52.42 1.26 11.55
N TYR A 542 -53.47 0.59 12.02
CA TYR A 542 -53.38 -0.30 13.20
C TYR A 542 -52.51 -1.54 12.94
N GLU A 543 -52.43 -2.04 11.71
CA GLU A 543 -51.54 -3.16 11.36
C GLU A 543 -50.07 -2.73 11.24
N PHE A 544 -49.80 -1.49 10.81
CA PHE A 544 -48.43 -0.97 10.74
C PHE A 544 -47.78 -0.81 12.13
N LEU A 545 -48.61 -0.70 13.17
CA LEU A 545 -48.21 -0.56 14.57
C LEU A 545 -48.26 -1.88 15.37
N HIS A 546 -48.55 -3.03 14.76
CA HIS A 546 -48.56 -4.32 15.47
C HIS A 546 -47.14 -4.87 15.72
N LEU A 547 -46.26 -4.08 16.35
CA LEU A 547 -45.03 -4.60 16.95
C LEU A 547 -45.39 -5.36 18.23
N LYS A 548 -45.51 -6.69 18.12
CA LYS A 548 -45.38 -7.65 19.25
C LYS A 548 -43.99 -7.60 19.94
N GLY A 549 -43.23 -6.54 19.72
CA GLY A 549 -41.84 -6.38 20.08
C GLY A 549 -41.57 -5.02 20.71
N ASP A 550 -42.50 -4.33 21.35
CA ASP A 550 -42.24 -2.95 21.81
C ASP A 550 -41.17 -2.85 22.92
N LEU A 551 -41.23 -3.69 23.97
CA LEU A 551 -40.13 -3.76 24.96
C LEU A 551 -38.85 -4.33 24.34
N HIS A 552 -38.99 -5.27 23.41
CA HIS A 552 -37.86 -5.94 22.79
C HIS A 552 -37.14 -5.06 21.76
N PHE A 553 -37.88 -4.21 21.06
CA PHE A 553 -37.43 -3.19 20.14
C PHE A 553 -36.84 -2.02 20.92
N PHE A 554 -37.44 -1.63 22.05
CA PHE A 554 -36.86 -0.64 22.94
C PHE A 554 -35.53 -1.14 23.55
N LEU A 555 -35.49 -2.37 24.09
CA LEU A 555 -34.26 -3.00 24.57
C LEU A 555 -33.24 -3.20 23.44
N ARG A 556 -33.66 -3.62 22.24
CA ARG A 556 -32.77 -3.71 21.06
C ARG A 556 -32.25 -2.34 20.67
N SER A 557 -33.08 -1.32 20.66
CA SER A 557 -32.69 0.05 20.33
C SER A 557 -31.74 0.61 21.39
N MET A 558 -31.94 0.32 22.68
CA MET A 558 -31.02 0.68 23.77
C MET A 558 -29.70 -0.10 23.71
N ILE A 559 -29.72 -1.38 23.34
CA ILE A 559 -28.51 -2.21 23.19
C ILE A 559 -27.73 -1.78 21.94
N ILE A 560 -28.42 -1.57 20.81
CA ILE A 560 -27.83 -1.04 19.57
C ILE A 560 -27.32 0.37 19.81
N MET A 561 -28.04 1.23 20.53
CA MET A 561 -27.58 2.55 20.95
C MET A 561 -26.38 2.46 21.89
N PHE A 562 -26.36 1.58 22.89
CA PHE A 562 -25.21 1.39 23.76
C PHE A 562 -23.98 0.91 22.96
N ILE A 563 -24.19 0.05 21.95
CA ILE A 563 -23.16 -0.38 20.99
C ILE A 563 -22.72 0.77 20.06
N LEU A 564 -23.64 1.66 19.66
CA LEU A 564 -23.40 2.85 18.82
C LEU A 564 -22.80 4.04 19.60
N ILE A 565 -23.07 4.18 20.89
CA ILE A 565 -22.47 5.14 21.83
C ILE A 565 -21.06 4.63 22.21
N ALA A 566 -20.90 3.31 22.33
CA ALA A 566 -19.60 2.65 22.41
C ALA A 566 -18.83 2.67 21.06
N ASN A 567 -19.38 3.28 20.00
CA ASN A 567 -18.78 3.28 18.67
C ASN A 567 -17.56 4.21 18.59
N LYS A 568 -16.40 3.57 18.68
CA LYS A 568 -15.55 3.57 17.50
C LYS A 568 -15.45 2.14 17.00
N ARG A 569 -14.70 1.93 15.91
CA ARG A 569 -14.08 0.67 15.47
C ARG A 569 -13.37 -0.16 16.58
N SER A 570 -13.50 0.19 17.87
CA SER A 570 -12.97 -0.41 19.09
C SER A 570 -13.66 -1.70 19.56
N LEU A 571 -14.95 -1.93 19.28
CA LEU A 571 -15.62 -3.18 19.66
C LEU A 571 -15.49 -4.28 18.60
N TRP A 572 -15.24 -3.91 17.35
CA TRP A 572 -15.12 -4.87 16.25
C TRP A 572 -13.76 -5.56 16.21
N TRP A 573 -12.67 -4.96 16.70
CA TRP A 573 -11.35 -5.59 16.66
C TRP A 573 -11.11 -6.66 17.76
N PRO A 574 -11.56 -6.52 19.02
CA PRO A 574 -11.50 -7.61 19.99
C PRO A 574 -12.38 -8.76 19.51
N LEU A 575 -13.49 -8.51 18.80
CA LEU A 575 -14.32 -9.52 18.13
C LEU A 575 -13.61 -10.15 16.91
N ARG A 576 -12.94 -9.35 16.07
CA ARG A 576 -12.17 -9.82 14.90
C ARG A 576 -10.97 -10.68 15.29
N TYR A 577 -10.34 -10.36 16.42
CA TYR A 577 -9.27 -11.16 17.02
C TYR A 577 -9.78 -12.00 18.20
N ALA A 578 -11.10 -12.07 18.44
CA ALA A 578 -11.67 -12.74 19.63
C ALA A 578 -11.30 -14.20 19.62
N ARG A 579 -11.39 -14.84 18.46
CA ARG A 579 -11.01 -16.24 18.30
C ARG A 579 -9.53 -16.46 18.64
N LEU A 580 -8.65 -15.54 18.23
CA LEU A 580 -7.21 -15.61 18.51
C LEU A 580 -6.92 -15.35 20.01
N ILE A 581 -7.47 -14.26 20.55
CA ILE A 581 -7.36 -13.85 21.96
C ILE A 581 -7.95 -14.93 22.88
N TYR A 582 -9.14 -15.45 22.57
CA TYR A 582 -9.79 -16.52 23.33
C TYR A 582 -9.02 -17.85 23.23
N SER A 583 -8.55 -18.23 22.04
CA SER A 583 -7.78 -19.48 21.86
C SER A 583 -6.49 -19.51 22.67
N GLN A 584 -5.91 -18.36 22.98
CA GLN A 584 -4.60 -18.24 23.64
C GLN A 584 -4.69 -17.73 25.09
N PHE A 585 -5.68 -16.90 25.41
CA PHE A 585 -5.83 -16.22 26.70
C PHE A 585 -7.17 -16.52 27.42
N GLY A 586 -8.00 -17.40 26.84
CA GLY A 586 -9.31 -17.75 27.38
C GLY A 586 -10.28 -16.58 27.46
N LEU A 587 -11.37 -16.77 28.22
CA LEU A 587 -12.37 -15.73 28.45
C LEU A 587 -11.78 -14.50 29.16
N GLU A 588 -10.84 -14.69 30.09
CA GLU A 588 -10.25 -13.60 30.89
C GLU A 588 -9.46 -12.59 30.04
N GLY A 589 -8.68 -13.05 29.05
CA GLY A 589 -7.95 -12.16 28.14
C GLY A 589 -8.87 -11.41 27.17
N LEU A 590 -9.98 -12.05 26.76
CA LEU A 590 -11.03 -11.39 25.98
C LEU A 590 -11.70 -10.27 26.79
N PHE A 591 -11.96 -10.50 28.08
CA PHE A 591 -12.51 -9.49 28.99
C PHE A 591 -11.56 -8.32 29.21
N ALA A 592 -10.27 -8.58 29.41
CA ALA A 592 -9.27 -7.53 29.53
C ALA A 592 -9.20 -6.64 28.26
N ALA A 593 -9.31 -7.26 27.08
CA ALA A 593 -9.34 -6.56 25.80
C ALA A 593 -10.62 -5.72 25.59
N LEU A 594 -11.76 -6.18 26.11
CA LEU A 594 -13.06 -5.50 25.98
C LEU A 594 -13.27 -4.37 27.02
N LEU A 595 -12.76 -4.54 28.24
CA LEU A 595 -13.10 -3.68 29.38
C LEU A 595 -11.97 -2.72 29.81
N GLY A 596 -10.74 -2.92 29.33
CA GLY A 596 -9.58 -2.06 29.61
C GLY A 596 -9.02 -2.17 31.04
N HIS A 597 -8.02 -1.33 31.34
CA HIS A 597 -7.11 -1.44 32.51
C HIS A 597 -7.76 -1.45 33.91
N ARG A 598 -8.89 -0.75 34.14
CA ARG A 598 -9.48 -0.60 35.49
C ARG A 598 -10.22 -1.85 36.00
N PRO A 599 -11.09 -2.51 35.22
CA PRO A 599 -11.81 -3.70 35.68
C PRO A 599 -10.92 -4.94 35.83
N VAL A 600 -9.71 -5.02 35.27
CA VAL A 600 -8.85 -6.22 35.37
C VAL A 600 -8.24 -6.40 36.77
N ARG A 601 -7.83 -5.32 37.45
CA ARG A 601 -7.41 -5.38 38.86
C ARG A 601 -8.59 -5.70 39.78
N LEU A 602 -9.75 -5.11 39.49
CA LEU A 602 -11.02 -5.41 40.17
C LEU A 602 -11.45 -6.87 39.94
N LEU A 603 -11.29 -7.44 38.76
CA LEU A 603 -11.58 -8.84 38.44
C LEU A 603 -10.62 -9.80 39.16
N LYS A 604 -9.33 -9.45 39.26
CA LYS A 604 -8.36 -10.19 40.09
C LYS A 604 -8.72 -10.14 41.58
N GLN A 605 -9.28 -9.02 42.07
CA GLN A 605 -9.78 -8.89 43.43
C GLN A 605 -11.14 -9.58 43.64
N LEU A 606 -12.05 -9.53 42.66
CA LEU A 606 -13.37 -10.17 42.70
C LEU A 606 -13.28 -11.71 42.62
N ARG A 607 -12.19 -12.25 42.08
CA ARG A 607 -11.84 -13.68 42.09
C ARG A 607 -11.79 -14.26 43.52
N SER A 608 -11.54 -13.44 44.54
CA SER A 608 -11.55 -13.89 45.94
C SER A 608 -12.90 -13.72 46.63
N ILE A 609 -13.91 -13.15 45.98
CA ILE A 609 -15.16 -12.70 46.63
C ILE A 609 -16.41 -13.41 46.08
N TYR A 610 -16.45 -13.80 44.80
CA TYR A 610 -17.64 -14.43 44.21
C TYR A 610 -17.35 -15.73 43.43
N PRO A 611 -18.17 -16.79 43.58
CA PRO A 611 -18.09 -17.98 42.75
C PRO A 611 -18.56 -17.69 41.31
N TRP A 612 -17.82 -18.25 40.34
CA TRP A 612 -17.94 -18.00 38.90
C TRP A 612 -19.34 -18.17 38.28
N GLN A 613 -20.25 -18.90 38.92
CA GLN A 613 -21.57 -19.23 38.37
C GLN A 613 -22.47 -18.01 38.14
N ASN A 614 -22.40 -16.97 38.98
CA ASN A 614 -23.26 -15.80 38.85
C ASN A 614 -22.76 -14.81 37.78
N ILE A 615 -21.44 -14.74 37.56
CA ILE A 615 -20.81 -13.93 36.52
C ILE A 615 -20.97 -14.62 35.15
N PHE A 616 -20.88 -15.95 35.11
CA PHE A 616 -21.14 -16.75 33.91
C PHE A 616 -22.59 -16.64 33.41
N GLY A 617 -23.60 -16.55 34.29
CA GLY A 617 -25.01 -16.42 33.87
C GLY A 617 -25.32 -15.10 33.17
N ILE A 618 -24.72 -14.00 33.63
CA ILE A 618 -24.91 -12.67 33.04
C ILE A 618 -24.15 -12.57 31.70
N LEU A 619 -22.97 -13.19 31.61
CA LEU A 619 -22.11 -13.11 30.44
C LEU A 619 -22.40 -14.15 29.36
N SER A 620 -22.84 -15.36 29.72
CA SER A 620 -23.36 -16.33 28.76
C SER A 620 -24.56 -15.74 28.06
N SER A 621 -25.44 -15.03 28.78
CA SER A 621 -26.57 -14.33 28.21
C SER A 621 -26.15 -13.29 27.17
N ILE A 622 -25.10 -12.50 27.43
CA ILE A 622 -24.59 -11.46 26.50
C ILE A 622 -23.89 -12.07 25.26
N VAL A 623 -23.09 -13.12 25.45
CA VAL A 623 -22.36 -13.80 24.35
C VAL A 623 -23.29 -14.65 23.48
N ILE A 624 -24.25 -15.33 24.10
CA ILE A 624 -25.32 -16.06 23.42
C ILE A 624 -26.21 -15.06 22.66
N TYR A 625 -26.49 -13.88 23.21
CA TYR A 625 -27.21 -12.82 22.49
C TYR A 625 -26.45 -12.30 21.26
N ALA A 626 -25.13 -12.12 21.37
CA ALA A 626 -24.27 -11.68 20.26
C ALA A 626 -24.12 -12.74 19.15
N LEU A 627 -24.17 -14.03 19.51
CA LEU A 627 -24.12 -15.15 18.56
C LEU A 627 -25.47 -15.44 17.90
N ILE A 628 -26.60 -15.21 18.60
CA ILE A 628 -27.96 -15.44 18.08
C ILE A 628 -28.41 -14.35 17.09
N ILE A 629 -27.85 -13.14 17.15
CA ILE A 629 -28.16 -12.04 16.20
C ILE A 629 -27.57 -12.29 14.79
N ILE A 630 -26.77 -13.35 14.60
CA ILE A 630 -26.39 -13.80 13.26
C ILE A 630 -27.28 -14.98 12.86
N PRO A 631 -28.30 -14.71 12.04
CA PRO A 631 -28.40 -15.48 10.82
C PRO A 631 -28.59 -14.59 9.59
N VAL A 632 -27.61 -14.71 8.70
CA VAL A 632 -27.72 -14.62 7.23
C VAL A 632 -28.52 -13.43 6.67
N SER A 633 -27.80 -12.40 6.22
CA SER A 633 -28.09 -11.78 4.93
C SER A 633 -26.80 -11.59 4.14
N GLN A 634 -26.52 -12.64 3.36
CA GLN A 634 -25.90 -12.65 2.03
C GLN A 634 -24.39 -12.32 1.94
N MET A 635 -23.54 -13.10 1.25
CA MET A 635 -23.81 -14.10 0.21
C MET A 635 -22.60 -15.02 0.05
N ASP A 636 -22.87 -16.26 -0.36
CA ASP A 636 -21.95 -17.11 -1.08
C ASP A 636 -21.18 -16.34 -2.16
N THR A 637 -19.86 -16.46 -2.16
CA THR A 637 -19.14 -16.92 -3.36
C THR A 637 -18.02 -17.82 -2.90
N GLY A 638 -18.32 -19.11 -2.81
CA GLY A 638 -17.29 -20.12 -3.04
C GLY A 638 -16.69 -19.89 -4.44
N LEU A 639 -15.37 -19.90 -4.52
CA LEU A 639 -14.63 -20.33 -5.71
C LEU A 639 -15.16 -21.71 -6.17
N PRO A 640 -14.96 -22.18 -7.42
CA PRO A 640 -13.98 -21.74 -8.45
C PRO A 640 -14.57 -21.67 -9.88
N TRP A 641 -13.74 -21.39 -10.91
CA TRP A 641 -13.74 -21.97 -12.28
C TRP A 641 -13.19 -20.97 -13.33
N GLN A 642 -11.98 -21.30 -13.81
CA GLN A 642 -11.45 -21.18 -15.17
C GLN A 642 -11.97 -20.04 -16.08
N SER A 643 -11.13 -19.06 -16.40
CA SER A 643 -11.22 -18.34 -17.68
C SER A 643 -10.41 -19.09 -18.74
N SER A 644 -11.14 -19.75 -19.63
CA SER A 644 -10.65 -20.52 -20.77
C SER A 644 -9.92 -19.65 -21.80
N HIS A 645 -8.88 -20.24 -22.41
CA HIS A 645 -8.36 -19.83 -23.71
C HIS A 645 -9.39 -20.02 -24.84
N ASN A 646 -9.19 -19.21 -25.90
CA ASN A 646 -9.54 -19.38 -27.31
C ASN A 646 -10.97 -19.06 -27.77
N TRP A 647 -11.07 -17.98 -28.55
CA TRP A 647 -11.75 -18.00 -29.86
C TRP A 647 -10.82 -17.36 -30.90
N ASN A 648 -10.30 -18.20 -31.81
CA ASN A 648 -9.93 -17.81 -33.17
C ASN A 648 -11.20 -17.94 -34.02
N VAL A 649 -11.68 -16.82 -34.57
CA VAL A 649 -12.12 -16.64 -35.96
C VAL A 649 -11.76 -15.21 -36.34
#